data_AF-A0A6J4VYF2-F1
#
_entry.id   AF-A0A6J4VYF2-F1
#
_cell.length_a   1.000
_cell.length_b   1.000
_cell.length_c   1.000
_cell.angle_alpha   90.00
_cell.angle_beta   90.00
_cell.angle_gamma   90.00
#
_symmetry.space_group_name_H-M   'P 1'
#
loop_
_entity.id
_entity.type
_entity.pdbx_description
1 polymer ?
#
loop_
_entity_poly.entity_id
_entity_poly.type
_entity_poly.pdbx_seq_one_letter_code
_entity_poly.pdbx_strand_id
1 'polypeptide(L)'
;MTATTIWSGKPYPLGATWDGEGVNFAIFSERAAGVELCLFDSPDAPMESVRIPIADHTDQVWHCYLPGVRPGQLYGYRVHGPYEPHNGLRFNPRKLLIDPYAKALSGDIRWDDAVYGYTIGSPDADLSFDERGSAPFMPRCVVIDPAFDWGDDRTPNTPLHESIIYELHVKGFTKLHPAVPKPLRGTYAGLAYPPVVRYIKSLGITAVELLPIHQFVDDRHLVERGLHNYWGYNTLAYLAPHAAYSSSGDAGEQVREFKAMVKAYHAAGIEVILDVVYNHTAEGNHLGPHLSMKGIDNPVYYRLTADQRYYMDYTGTGNSLNVLHPRTLQLIMDSLRYWVLECHVDGFRFDLAATLARGLYEGDRLSAFFDVIHQDPVLSQVKLIAEPWDIGPGGYQVGNFPILWAEWNGKYRDTVRRYWKGDDSQVAEMAYRLSGSSDLYQADGRRPYASINFITAHDGFTLRDLVSYNEKHNEANGEGNNDGDNNNESWNCGVEGPTDNPEINALRARQQRNMLATLILSQGVPMLVAGDERGRTQGGNNNAYCQDNEVGWVTWDLGEAERELLLFTQRLIALRKEHPVLHRRSFFQGRSIRGDEIKDIEWYRPDGGEMTDDEWNSGFVRAIGLLLNGGIMEERDERGRPLTDDVFFLLLNAGHEPLAFTLPGAADGPDWEVELDTASPRNGHGGYRPGGSYAVGARSLVVLCQPTARPTVDDNALTETLDTTEAATTFASLVDGEHTITGNVMTIASLWSAELGNVRDLKIYLPPSYVDEERRYPVIYMHDGQNLFDEATAFADEWGVDETMEALAGEGIEAIVVGIPNMGTERLDEYSPFIDARLGGGRGEDYLAFVAGTLKPYVDASFRTLPDAAHTGIFGSSMGALISLYAFFRHDDVFGFAGAMSPSLWFADGAIFPFIEESERPVGRLYIDTGTEHGEPSLAETRRLRDLLQGRGYATADTLRYVEDEGAGHNEAAWGARLADAIRFLLAPVPVPA
;
A
#
# COMPACT_ATOMS: atom_id res chain seq x y z
N MET A 1 -51.78 10.35 -9.79
CA MET A 1 -50.60 11.21 -9.69
C MET A 1 -51.10 12.64 -9.51
N THR A 2 -50.92 13.20 -8.32
CA THR A 2 -51.18 14.61 -8.02
C THR A 2 -50.23 15.48 -8.85
N ALA A 3 -50.74 16.59 -9.41
CA ALA A 3 -49.95 17.49 -10.25
C ALA A 3 -48.62 17.85 -9.57
N THR A 4 -47.49 17.44 -10.16
CA THR A 4 -46.16 17.79 -9.69
C THR A 4 -46.04 19.31 -9.80
N THR A 5 -45.93 19.98 -8.67
CA THR A 5 -45.65 21.43 -8.65
C THR A 5 -44.22 21.61 -9.13
N ILE A 6 -44.00 22.44 -10.14
CA ILE A 6 -42.68 22.71 -10.72
C ILE A 6 -42.37 24.19 -10.50
N TRP A 7 -41.21 24.48 -9.93
CA TRP A 7 -40.70 25.83 -9.75
C TRP A 7 -39.55 26.08 -10.73
N SER A 8 -39.20 27.36 -10.93
CA SER A 8 -38.15 27.76 -11.88
C SER A 8 -36.77 27.18 -11.51
N GLY A 9 -36.46 27.02 -10.22
CA GLY A 9 -35.15 26.56 -9.78
C GLY A 9 -34.04 27.57 -10.07
N LYS A 10 -32.81 27.09 -10.22
CA LYS A 10 -31.60 27.89 -10.43
C LYS A 10 -30.69 27.24 -11.47
N PRO A 11 -29.99 28.03 -12.30
CA PRO A 11 -29.02 27.52 -13.29
C PRO A 11 -27.72 26.98 -12.67
N TYR A 12 -27.49 27.17 -11.37
CA TYR A 12 -26.31 26.69 -10.66
C TYR A 12 -26.68 26.24 -9.24
N PRO A 13 -26.06 25.17 -8.69
CA PRO A 13 -25.06 24.30 -9.33
C PRO A 13 -25.65 23.45 -10.49
N LEU A 14 -24.78 23.01 -11.40
CA LEU A 14 -25.14 22.05 -12.45
C LEU A 14 -25.40 20.65 -11.86
N GLY A 15 -26.21 19.87 -12.55
CA GLY A 15 -26.67 18.54 -12.12
C GLY A 15 -27.94 18.59 -11.25
N ALA A 16 -28.20 17.49 -10.55
CA ALA A 16 -29.25 17.40 -9.55
C ALA A 16 -28.72 17.67 -8.15
N THR A 17 -29.30 18.65 -7.45
CA THR A 17 -28.90 19.05 -6.09
C THR A 17 -30.09 19.06 -5.16
N TRP A 18 -30.05 18.20 -4.15
CA TRP A 18 -31.03 18.17 -3.07
C TRP A 18 -30.67 19.19 -1.99
N ASP A 19 -31.64 19.97 -1.53
CA ASP A 19 -31.45 21.05 -0.55
C ASP A 19 -32.21 20.86 0.76
N GLY A 20 -32.80 19.67 0.96
CA GLY A 20 -33.64 19.35 2.12
C GLY A 20 -35.14 19.46 1.86
N GLU A 21 -35.57 20.36 0.96
CA GLU A 21 -36.99 20.59 0.64
C GLU A 21 -37.41 19.97 -0.70
N GLY A 22 -36.47 19.82 -1.62
CA GLY A 22 -36.69 19.33 -2.98
C GLY A 22 -35.38 19.24 -3.75
N VAL A 23 -35.48 19.10 -5.07
CA VAL A 23 -34.30 18.94 -5.94
C VAL A 23 -34.28 20.01 -7.02
N ASN A 24 -33.16 20.71 -7.12
CA ASN A 24 -32.83 21.57 -8.25
C ASN A 24 -32.15 20.74 -9.34
N PHE A 25 -32.68 20.78 -10.55
CA PHE A 25 -32.08 20.16 -11.74
C PHE A 25 -31.58 21.27 -12.66
N ALA A 26 -30.32 21.20 -13.09
CA ALA A 26 -29.74 22.14 -14.04
C ALA A 26 -28.81 21.43 -15.03
N ILE A 27 -29.03 21.61 -16.34
CA ILE A 27 -28.25 20.98 -17.41
C ILE A 27 -27.89 22.01 -18.48
N PHE A 28 -26.61 22.02 -18.87
CA PHE A 28 -26.12 22.89 -19.93
C PHE A 28 -26.34 22.27 -21.32
N SER A 29 -26.93 23.05 -22.22
CA SER A 29 -26.94 22.78 -23.67
C SER A 29 -27.24 24.09 -24.40
N GLU A 30 -26.32 24.56 -25.22
CA GLU A 30 -26.47 25.83 -25.94
C GLU A 30 -27.24 25.68 -27.25
N ARG A 31 -27.28 24.47 -27.83
CA ARG A 31 -27.95 24.18 -29.11
C ARG A 31 -29.25 23.40 -28.98
N ALA A 32 -29.64 22.97 -27.79
CA ALA A 32 -30.93 22.31 -27.59
C ALA A 32 -32.11 23.22 -27.96
N ALA A 33 -33.09 22.67 -28.65
CA ALA A 33 -34.39 23.28 -28.90
C ALA A 33 -35.40 23.03 -27.76
N GLY A 34 -35.10 22.07 -26.88
CA GLY A 34 -35.92 21.74 -25.71
C GLY A 34 -35.29 20.62 -24.88
N VAL A 35 -35.58 20.60 -23.59
CA VAL A 35 -35.10 19.57 -22.65
C VAL A 35 -36.27 19.02 -21.85
N GLU A 36 -36.35 17.70 -21.74
CA GLU A 36 -37.29 17.01 -20.85
C GLU A 36 -36.53 16.27 -19.76
N LEU A 37 -36.84 16.57 -18.49
CA LEU A 37 -36.44 15.77 -17.35
C LEU A 37 -37.35 14.54 -17.26
N CYS A 38 -36.76 13.35 -17.22
CA CYS A 38 -37.46 12.07 -17.13
C CYS A 38 -37.25 11.48 -15.74
N LEU A 39 -38.33 11.21 -15.01
CA LEU A 39 -38.29 10.55 -13.69
C LEU A 39 -38.71 9.09 -13.81
N PHE A 40 -38.12 8.24 -12.97
CA PHE A 40 -38.39 6.79 -12.95
C PHE A 40 -38.74 6.33 -11.53
N ASP A 41 -39.64 5.35 -11.44
CA ASP A 41 -40.08 4.78 -10.17
C ASP A 41 -39.15 3.65 -9.67
N SER A 42 -38.36 3.04 -10.56
CA SER A 42 -37.40 1.97 -10.25
C SER A 42 -36.28 1.89 -11.31
N PRO A 43 -35.11 1.29 -10.99
CA PRO A 43 -34.00 1.16 -11.95
C PRO A 43 -34.40 0.39 -13.21
N ASP A 44 -35.17 -0.69 -13.03
CA ASP A 44 -35.64 -1.56 -14.13
C ASP A 44 -36.85 -1.01 -14.91
N ALA A 45 -37.33 0.19 -14.58
CA ALA A 45 -38.51 0.74 -15.22
C ALA A 45 -38.26 0.90 -16.75
N PRO A 46 -39.09 0.29 -17.61
CA PRO A 46 -38.87 0.30 -19.06
C PRO A 46 -39.16 1.65 -19.71
N MET A 47 -39.84 2.54 -18.98
CA MET A 47 -40.17 3.89 -19.40
C MET A 47 -40.24 4.82 -18.20
N GLU A 48 -40.05 6.10 -18.46
CA GLU A 48 -40.21 7.14 -17.46
C GLU A 48 -41.65 7.24 -16.94
N SER A 49 -41.82 7.39 -15.62
CA SER A 49 -43.13 7.55 -14.98
C SER A 49 -43.66 8.96 -15.17
N VAL A 50 -42.77 9.95 -15.27
CA VAL A 50 -43.09 11.35 -15.52
C VAL A 50 -42.06 11.96 -16.48
N ARG A 51 -42.55 12.77 -17.43
CA ARG A 51 -41.73 13.68 -18.24
C ARG A 51 -42.09 15.12 -17.94
N ILE A 52 -41.08 15.93 -17.68
CA ILE A 52 -41.21 17.33 -17.31
C ILE A 52 -40.43 18.16 -18.34
N PRO A 53 -41.13 18.86 -19.25
CA PRO A 53 -40.50 19.85 -20.10
C PRO A 53 -39.92 20.97 -19.23
N ILE A 54 -38.62 21.24 -19.37
CA ILE A 54 -37.95 22.31 -18.64
C ILE A 54 -38.22 23.62 -19.39
N ALA A 55 -38.94 24.54 -18.74
CA ALA A 55 -39.34 25.80 -19.34
C ALA A 55 -38.32 26.93 -19.11
N ASP A 56 -37.65 26.93 -17.96
CA ASP A 56 -36.70 27.96 -17.59
C ASP A 56 -35.31 27.67 -18.18
N HIS A 57 -34.72 28.72 -18.76
CA HIS A 57 -33.47 28.65 -19.48
C HIS A 57 -32.70 29.96 -19.29
N THR A 58 -31.59 29.90 -18.55
CA THR A 58 -30.75 31.06 -18.20
C THR A 58 -29.30 30.76 -18.57
N ASP A 59 -28.65 31.65 -19.31
CA ASP A 59 -27.23 31.51 -19.71
C ASP A 59 -26.88 30.13 -20.31
N GLN A 60 -27.74 29.65 -21.22
CA GLN A 60 -27.63 28.35 -21.90
C GLN A 60 -27.78 27.12 -20.98
N VAL A 61 -28.30 27.32 -19.76
CA VAL A 61 -28.59 26.27 -18.79
C VAL A 61 -30.09 26.12 -18.62
N TRP A 62 -30.59 24.92 -18.86
CA TRP A 62 -31.98 24.52 -18.64
C TRP A 62 -32.13 24.09 -17.20
N HIS A 63 -33.08 24.66 -16.47
CA HIS A 63 -33.23 24.36 -15.05
C HIS A 63 -34.68 24.33 -14.57
N CYS A 64 -34.94 23.52 -13.55
CA CYS A 64 -36.21 23.50 -12.82
C CYS A 64 -36.00 23.02 -11.39
N TYR A 65 -36.99 23.22 -10.52
CA TYR A 65 -36.99 22.73 -9.15
C TYR A 65 -38.26 21.94 -8.86
N LEU A 66 -38.08 20.77 -8.24
CA LEU A 66 -39.17 19.87 -7.87
C LEU A 66 -39.26 19.76 -6.34
N PRO A 67 -40.21 20.47 -5.70
CA PRO A 67 -40.45 20.35 -4.27
C PRO A 67 -40.87 18.92 -3.89
N GLY A 68 -40.35 18.42 -2.76
CA GLY A 68 -40.70 17.12 -2.20
C GLY A 68 -40.00 15.92 -2.84
N VAL A 69 -39.26 16.10 -3.94
CA VAL A 69 -38.36 15.06 -4.46
C VAL A 69 -37.19 14.88 -3.47
N ARG A 70 -36.78 13.63 -3.26
CA ARG A 70 -35.77 13.23 -2.26
C ARG A 70 -34.59 12.49 -2.89
N PRO A 71 -33.47 12.34 -2.18
CA PRO A 71 -32.41 11.41 -2.54
C PRO A 71 -32.95 10.00 -2.80
N GLY A 72 -32.32 9.30 -3.75
CA GLY A 72 -32.79 8.02 -4.32
C GLY A 72 -33.71 8.20 -5.54
N GLN A 73 -34.17 9.42 -5.86
CA GLN A 73 -34.93 9.65 -7.08
C GLN A 73 -34.09 9.35 -8.32
N LEU A 74 -34.60 8.48 -9.18
CA LEU A 74 -34.00 8.10 -10.45
C LEU A 74 -34.44 9.05 -11.56
N TYR A 75 -33.50 9.49 -12.39
CA TYR A 75 -33.76 10.41 -13.47
C TYR A 75 -32.85 10.24 -14.70
N GLY A 76 -33.18 10.95 -15.77
CA GLY A 76 -32.35 11.16 -16.95
C GLY A 76 -32.96 12.27 -17.82
N TYR A 77 -32.36 12.55 -18.97
CA TYR A 77 -32.82 13.62 -19.87
C TYR A 77 -33.16 13.12 -21.28
N ARG A 78 -34.09 13.81 -21.92
CA ARG A 78 -34.27 13.77 -23.38
C ARG A 78 -34.03 15.18 -23.92
N VAL A 79 -33.11 15.30 -24.87
CA VAL A 79 -32.72 16.59 -25.43
C VAL A 79 -33.15 16.66 -26.89
N HIS A 80 -33.89 17.71 -27.21
CA HIS A 80 -34.43 17.98 -28.54
C HIS A 80 -33.53 18.97 -29.26
N GLY A 81 -33.38 18.81 -30.58
CA GLY A 81 -32.58 19.70 -31.41
C GLY A 81 -32.44 19.16 -32.84
N PRO A 82 -31.72 19.86 -33.72
CA PRO A 82 -31.47 19.41 -35.07
C PRO A 82 -30.59 18.15 -35.12
N TYR A 83 -30.98 17.15 -35.91
CA TYR A 83 -30.11 16.04 -36.28
C TYR A 83 -29.52 16.31 -37.67
N GLU A 84 -28.34 16.94 -37.69
CA GLU A 84 -27.58 17.29 -38.89
C GLU A 84 -26.13 16.80 -38.72
N PRO A 85 -25.86 15.49 -38.86
CA PRO A 85 -24.53 14.93 -38.58
C PRO A 85 -23.41 15.57 -39.39
N HIS A 86 -23.68 16.06 -40.61
CA HIS A 86 -22.70 16.80 -41.42
C HIS A 86 -22.19 18.09 -40.76
N ASN A 87 -23.01 18.70 -39.89
CA ASN A 87 -22.68 19.90 -39.11
C ASN A 87 -22.31 19.56 -37.66
N GLY A 88 -22.07 18.27 -37.36
CA GLY A 88 -21.80 17.79 -36.01
C GLY A 88 -22.99 17.79 -35.06
N LEU A 89 -24.20 18.13 -35.51
CA LEU A 89 -25.41 18.20 -34.68
C LEU A 89 -26.08 16.81 -34.61
N ARG A 90 -26.13 16.22 -33.42
CA ARG A 90 -26.53 14.81 -33.21
C ARG A 90 -27.65 14.63 -32.20
N PHE A 91 -28.54 15.60 -32.10
CA PHE A 91 -29.68 15.55 -31.17
C PHE A 91 -30.68 14.44 -31.56
N ASN A 92 -30.98 13.54 -30.64
CA ASN A 92 -32.01 12.53 -30.82
C ASN A 92 -32.81 12.31 -29.52
N PRO A 93 -34.03 12.89 -29.38
CA PRO A 93 -34.80 12.81 -28.15
C PRO A 93 -35.36 11.40 -27.86
N ARG A 94 -35.23 10.45 -28.79
CA ARG A 94 -35.56 9.03 -28.52
C ARG A 94 -34.55 8.39 -27.58
N LYS A 95 -33.33 8.93 -27.51
CA LYS A 95 -32.28 8.44 -26.64
C LYS A 95 -32.43 9.08 -25.26
N LEU A 96 -32.50 8.26 -24.22
CA LEU A 96 -32.39 8.70 -22.83
C LEU A 96 -30.91 8.98 -22.56
N LEU A 97 -30.62 10.15 -21.99
CA LEU A 97 -29.28 10.64 -21.77
C LEU A 97 -29.00 10.78 -20.28
N ILE A 98 -27.77 10.44 -19.90
CA ILE A 98 -27.22 10.62 -18.56
C ILE A 98 -26.87 12.09 -18.37
N ASP A 99 -27.09 12.59 -17.15
CA ASP A 99 -26.64 13.90 -16.72
C ASP A 99 -25.11 13.90 -16.59
N PRO A 100 -24.37 14.79 -17.30
CA PRO A 100 -22.91 14.91 -17.16
C PRO A 100 -22.45 15.21 -15.74
N TYR A 101 -23.33 15.75 -14.89
CA TYR A 101 -23.10 16.07 -13.48
C TYR A 101 -23.73 15.04 -12.51
N ALA A 102 -24.17 13.88 -13.00
CA ALA A 102 -24.65 12.81 -12.13
C ALA A 102 -23.54 12.38 -11.15
N LYS A 103 -23.89 12.31 -9.86
CA LYS A 103 -22.97 11.87 -8.78
C LYS A 103 -23.10 10.39 -8.45
N ALA A 104 -24.10 9.72 -9.02
CA ALA A 104 -24.33 8.28 -8.91
C ALA A 104 -25.17 7.81 -10.10
N LEU A 105 -24.88 6.62 -10.62
CA LEU A 105 -25.71 5.89 -11.58
C LEU A 105 -26.16 4.56 -10.97
N SER A 106 -27.40 4.18 -11.23
CA SER A 106 -27.97 2.88 -10.86
C SER A 106 -28.24 2.05 -12.13
N GLY A 107 -27.84 0.78 -12.08
CA GLY A 107 -27.81 -0.14 -13.21
C GLY A 107 -26.64 0.07 -14.16
N ASP A 108 -26.63 -0.71 -15.24
CA ASP A 108 -25.59 -0.70 -16.28
C ASP A 108 -26.24 -0.59 -17.68
N ILE A 109 -25.42 -0.32 -18.69
CA ILE A 109 -25.84 -0.33 -20.10
C ILE A 109 -26.15 -1.77 -20.51
N ARG A 110 -27.37 -2.00 -20.98
CA ARG A 110 -27.74 -3.23 -21.66
C ARG A 110 -27.59 -3.02 -23.15
N TRP A 111 -26.46 -3.44 -23.73
CA TRP A 111 -26.16 -3.19 -25.14
C TRP A 111 -27.29 -3.65 -26.08
N ASP A 112 -27.87 -2.68 -26.79
CA ASP A 112 -28.90 -2.85 -27.80
C ASP A 112 -28.71 -1.75 -28.86
N ASP A 113 -29.03 -2.03 -30.12
CA ASP A 113 -28.91 -1.03 -31.19
C ASP A 113 -29.73 0.25 -30.93
N ALA A 114 -30.73 0.20 -30.05
CA ALA A 114 -31.53 1.35 -29.65
C ALA A 114 -30.72 2.44 -28.90
N VAL A 115 -29.55 2.14 -28.32
CA VAL A 115 -28.70 3.16 -27.65
C VAL A 115 -27.89 4.02 -28.64
N TYR A 116 -27.98 3.73 -29.94
CA TYR A 116 -27.32 4.52 -30.98
C TYR A 116 -28.29 5.54 -31.57
N GLY A 117 -27.83 6.77 -31.78
CA GLY A 117 -28.60 7.86 -32.41
C GLY A 117 -28.98 7.61 -33.87
N TYR A 118 -28.31 6.64 -34.50
CA TYR A 118 -28.43 6.24 -35.90
C TYR A 118 -28.75 4.74 -36.01
N THR A 119 -29.27 4.32 -37.15
CA THR A 119 -29.72 2.95 -37.37
C THR A 119 -28.52 2.06 -37.71
N ILE A 120 -28.14 1.17 -36.78
CA ILE A 120 -27.10 0.15 -37.02
C ILE A 120 -27.44 -0.68 -38.27
N GLY A 121 -26.45 -0.88 -39.15
CA GLY A 121 -26.62 -1.59 -40.43
C GLY A 121 -27.26 -0.77 -41.56
N SER A 122 -27.65 0.49 -41.31
CA SER A 122 -28.10 1.38 -42.38
C SER A 122 -26.99 1.66 -43.40
N PRO A 123 -27.29 1.71 -44.72
CA PRO A 123 -26.31 2.12 -45.73
C PRO A 123 -25.81 3.56 -45.53
N ASP A 124 -26.60 4.41 -44.88
CA ASP A 124 -26.25 5.79 -44.56
C ASP A 124 -25.44 5.92 -43.25
N ALA A 125 -25.21 4.80 -42.54
CA ALA A 125 -24.49 4.75 -41.27
C ALA A 125 -24.97 5.82 -40.27
N ASP A 126 -24.05 6.61 -39.71
CA ASP A 126 -24.32 7.67 -38.73
C ASP A 126 -25.12 8.86 -39.27
N LEU A 127 -25.36 8.93 -40.59
CA LEU A 127 -26.25 9.95 -41.18
C LEU A 127 -27.72 9.58 -41.02
N SER A 128 -28.03 8.32 -40.78
CA SER A 128 -29.39 7.87 -40.52
C SER A 128 -29.87 8.32 -39.13
N PHE A 129 -31.19 8.39 -38.96
CA PHE A 129 -31.84 8.75 -37.70
C PHE A 129 -32.60 7.55 -37.14
N ASP A 130 -32.22 7.09 -35.95
CA ASP A 130 -32.89 5.95 -35.30
C ASP A 130 -34.05 6.41 -34.42
N GLU A 131 -35.24 5.84 -34.65
CA GLU A 131 -36.47 6.24 -33.96
C GLU A 131 -36.76 5.43 -32.67
N ARG A 132 -35.97 4.40 -32.35
CA ARG A 132 -36.19 3.52 -31.19
C ARG A 132 -35.83 4.23 -29.88
N GLY A 133 -36.64 4.00 -28.85
CA GLY A 133 -36.37 4.52 -27.51
C GLY A 133 -35.28 3.72 -26.79
N SER A 134 -34.30 4.41 -26.18
CA SER A 134 -33.20 3.72 -25.49
C SER A 134 -33.40 3.50 -23.98
N ALA A 135 -34.48 4.04 -23.39
CA ALA A 135 -34.66 4.04 -21.92
C ALA A 135 -34.50 2.66 -21.26
N PRO A 136 -35.08 1.55 -21.77
CA PRO A 136 -34.86 0.23 -21.17
C PRO A 136 -33.38 -0.17 -21.08
N PHE A 137 -32.52 0.34 -21.96
CA PHE A 137 -31.15 -0.12 -22.13
C PHE A 137 -30.10 0.74 -21.43
N MET A 138 -30.53 1.88 -20.87
CA MET A 138 -29.66 2.83 -20.19
C MET A 138 -29.70 2.60 -18.67
N PRO A 139 -28.64 2.94 -17.93
CA PRO A 139 -28.71 3.15 -16.49
C PRO A 139 -29.52 4.42 -16.16
N ARG A 140 -29.70 4.71 -14.87
CA ARG A 140 -30.40 5.91 -14.38
C ARG A 140 -29.46 6.78 -13.56
N CYS A 141 -29.55 8.09 -13.73
CA CYS A 141 -28.93 9.02 -12.79
C CYS A 141 -29.68 8.98 -11.47
N VAL A 142 -28.97 9.16 -10.36
CA VAL A 142 -29.55 9.13 -9.02
C VAL A 142 -29.32 10.47 -8.33
N VAL A 143 -30.39 11.04 -7.76
CA VAL A 143 -30.26 12.15 -6.83
C VAL A 143 -29.67 11.61 -5.53
N ILE A 144 -28.52 12.14 -5.10
CA ILE A 144 -27.86 11.71 -3.86
C ILE A 144 -28.12 12.68 -2.70
N ASP A 145 -27.94 12.18 -1.48
CA ASP A 145 -27.71 13.00 -0.30
C ASP A 145 -26.19 13.27 -0.19
N PRO A 146 -25.73 14.53 -0.27
CA PRO A 146 -24.30 14.82 -0.14
C PRO A 146 -23.77 14.59 1.29
N ALA A 147 -24.64 14.53 2.30
CA ALA A 147 -24.23 14.47 3.70
C ALA A 147 -23.47 13.18 4.05
N PHE A 148 -22.29 13.35 4.63
CA PHE A 148 -21.43 12.29 5.12
C PHE A 148 -20.70 12.75 6.39
N ASP A 149 -20.58 11.88 7.39
CA ASP A 149 -19.91 12.19 8.65
C ASP A 149 -18.41 11.86 8.58
N TRP A 150 -17.61 12.88 8.28
CA TRP A 150 -16.15 12.78 8.27
C TRP A 150 -15.52 12.69 9.66
N GLY A 151 -16.25 13.00 10.75
CA GLY A 151 -15.68 13.00 12.10
C GLY A 151 -14.42 13.89 12.19
N ASP A 152 -13.33 13.34 12.74
CA ASP A 152 -12.05 14.02 12.90
C ASP A 152 -11.08 13.86 11.71
N ASP A 153 -11.59 13.49 10.53
CA ASP A 153 -10.79 13.32 9.31
C ASP A 153 -9.90 14.53 9.03
N ARG A 154 -8.63 14.26 8.67
CA ARG A 154 -7.65 15.26 8.26
C ARG A 154 -6.88 14.70 7.08
N THR A 155 -6.63 15.53 6.08
CA THR A 155 -5.80 15.14 4.94
C THR A 155 -4.37 14.85 5.42
N PRO A 156 -3.77 13.71 5.05
CA PRO A 156 -2.42 13.36 5.51
C PRO A 156 -1.35 14.36 5.04
N ASN A 157 -1.51 14.97 3.86
CA ASN A 157 -0.61 15.98 3.29
C ASN A 157 0.88 15.57 3.31
N THR A 158 1.19 14.32 2.98
CA THR A 158 2.57 13.85 2.89
C THR A 158 3.30 14.64 1.80
N PRO A 159 4.44 15.29 2.09
CA PRO A 159 5.19 16.02 1.07
C PRO A 159 5.61 15.12 -0.09
N LEU A 160 5.50 15.60 -1.33
CA LEU A 160 5.68 14.73 -2.51
C LEU A 160 7.06 14.03 -2.57
N HIS A 161 8.14 14.69 -2.12
CA HIS A 161 9.48 14.07 -2.04
C HIS A 161 9.57 12.90 -1.06
N GLU A 162 8.70 12.83 -0.05
CA GLU A 162 8.61 11.73 0.92
C GLU A 162 7.57 10.67 0.50
N SER A 163 6.80 10.94 -0.57
CA SER A 163 5.74 10.05 -1.02
C SER A 163 6.30 8.77 -1.65
N ILE A 164 5.59 7.67 -1.40
CA ILE A 164 5.75 6.37 -2.07
C ILE A 164 4.36 5.98 -2.56
N ILE A 165 4.17 6.02 -3.88
CA ILE A 165 2.88 5.82 -4.53
C ILE A 165 2.68 4.32 -4.79
N TYR A 166 1.47 3.83 -4.53
CA TYR A 166 1.10 2.45 -4.75
C TYR A 166 -0.11 2.37 -5.70
N GLU A 167 0.16 2.07 -6.96
CA GLU A 167 -0.85 1.94 -8.00
C GLU A 167 -1.62 0.63 -7.80
N LEU A 168 -2.94 0.71 -7.60
CA LEU A 168 -3.77 -0.47 -7.35
C LEU A 168 -5.14 -0.39 -8.02
N HIS A 169 -5.68 -1.57 -8.31
CA HIS A 169 -7.03 -1.74 -8.84
C HIS A 169 -8.01 -2.11 -7.73
N VAL A 170 -9.08 -1.33 -7.53
CA VAL A 170 -10.08 -1.52 -6.45
C VAL A 170 -10.58 -2.97 -6.37
N LYS A 171 -11.05 -3.50 -7.51
CA LYS A 171 -11.51 -4.89 -7.61
C LYS A 171 -10.38 -5.90 -7.42
N GLY A 172 -9.38 -5.89 -8.29
CA GLY A 172 -8.30 -6.87 -8.33
C GLY A 172 -7.53 -7.04 -7.03
N PHE A 173 -7.34 -5.96 -6.28
CA PHE A 173 -6.54 -6.00 -5.07
C PHE A 173 -7.15 -6.91 -4.00
N THR A 174 -8.47 -6.83 -3.80
CA THR A 174 -9.15 -7.55 -2.71
C THR A 174 -10.01 -8.72 -3.18
N LYS A 175 -10.17 -8.93 -4.49
CA LYS A 175 -11.04 -9.98 -5.04
C LYS A 175 -10.70 -11.39 -4.53
N LEU A 176 -9.41 -11.69 -4.37
CA LEU A 176 -8.91 -12.96 -3.86
C LEU A 176 -8.35 -12.88 -2.43
N HIS A 177 -8.53 -11.75 -1.72
CA HIS A 177 -7.96 -11.58 -0.40
C HIS A 177 -8.66 -12.46 0.64
N PRO A 178 -7.97 -13.40 1.32
CA PRO A 178 -8.60 -14.40 2.18
C PRO A 178 -9.26 -13.78 3.41
N ALA A 179 -8.60 -12.80 4.04
CA ALA A 179 -9.11 -12.12 5.23
C ALA A 179 -10.30 -11.19 4.96
N VAL A 180 -10.57 -10.79 3.72
CA VAL A 180 -11.71 -9.92 3.38
C VAL A 180 -12.97 -10.78 3.24
N PRO A 181 -14.09 -10.46 3.92
CA PRO A 181 -15.35 -11.17 3.77
C PRO A 181 -15.82 -11.23 2.31
N LYS A 182 -16.30 -12.40 1.86
CA LYS A 182 -16.67 -12.64 0.45
C LYS A 182 -17.55 -11.53 -0.18
N PRO A 183 -18.58 -10.98 0.49
CA PRO A 183 -19.41 -9.92 -0.08
C PRO A 183 -18.68 -8.59 -0.32
N LEU A 184 -17.59 -8.33 0.40
CA LEU A 184 -16.82 -7.09 0.30
C LEU A 184 -15.65 -7.21 -0.69
N ARG A 185 -15.30 -8.41 -1.14
CA ARG A 185 -14.13 -8.63 -2.01
C ARG A 185 -14.28 -7.92 -3.35
N GLY A 186 -13.31 -7.07 -3.66
CA GLY A 186 -13.25 -6.30 -4.89
C GLY A 186 -14.14 -5.04 -4.89
N THR A 187 -14.37 -4.46 -3.72
CA THR A 187 -15.20 -3.26 -3.53
C THR A 187 -14.44 -2.20 -2.73
N TYR A 188 -14.96 -0.97 -2.68
CA TYR A 188 -14.43 0.11 -1.84
C TYR A 188 -14.40 -0.31 -0.35
N ALA A 189 -15.47 -0.95 0.14
CA ALA A 189 -15.51 -1.49 1.51
C ALA A 189 -14.48 -2.60 1.74
N GLY A 190 -14.23 -3.44 0.74
CA GLY A 190 -13.17 -4.46 0.81
C GLY A 190 -11.77 -3.84 0.91
N LEU A 191 -11.53 -2.76 0.17
CA LEU A 191 -10.28 -2.01 0.18
C LEU A 191 -10.07 -1.27 1.52
N ALA A 192 -11.16 -0.79 2.13
CA ALA A 192 -11.18 -0.21 3.47
C ALA A 192 -11.11 -1.23 4.62
N TYR A 193 -11.13 -2.54 4.32
CA TYR A 193 -11.19 -3.58 5.34
C TYR A 193 -9.88 -3.61 6.17
N PRO A 194 -9.90 -3.72 7.52
CA PRO A 194 -8.72 -3.45 8.34
C PRO A 194 -7.43 -4.23 8.00
N PRO A 195 -7.46 -5.54 7.67
CA PRO A 195 -6.28 -6.26 7.18
C PRO A 195 -5.66 -5.67 5.91
N VAL A 196 -6.46 -5.10 5.01
CA VAL A 196 -5.99 -4.50 3.76
C VAL A 196 -5.28 -3.18 4.03
N VAL A 197 -5.89 -2.32 4.86
CA VAL A 197 -5.28 -1.05 5.29
C VAL A 197 -3.99 -1.30 6.07
N ARG A 198 -3.99 -2.28 7.00
CA ARG A 198 -2.78 -2.69 7.73
C ARG A 198 -1.69 -3.21 6.80
N TYR A 199 -2.05 -4.00 5.80
CA TYR A 199 -1.08 -4.49 4.81
C TYR A 199 -0.37 -3.33 4.10
N ILE A 200 -1.14 -2.39 3.53
CA ILE A 200 -0.58 -1.24 2.79
C ILE A 200 0.29 -0.38 3.71
N LYS A 201 -0.16 -0.15 4.95
CA LYS A 201 0.62 0.57 5.96
C LYS A 201 1.91 -0.15 6.32
N SER A 202 1.86 -1.47 6.53
CA SER A 202 3.03 -2.30 6.86
C SER A 202 4.06 -2.39 5.72
N LEU A 203 3.62 -2.21 4.46
CA LEU A 203 4.52 -2.09 3.32
C LEU A 203 5.30 -0.76 3.35
N GLY A 204 4.77 0.24 4.06
CA GLY A 204 5.36 1.58 4.14
C GLY A 204 4.90 2.53 3.04
N ILE A 205 3.79 2.22 2.34
CA ILE A 205 3.18 3.11 1.35
C ILE A 205 2.63 4.37 2.04
N THR A 206 2.68 5.51 1.34
CA THR A 206 2.13 6.79 1.82
C THR A 206 0.92 7.28 1.02
N ALA A 207 0.79 6.85 -0.24
CA ALA A 207 -0.32 7.21 -1.11
C ALA A 207 -0.75 6.01 -1.94
N VAL A 208 -2.05 5.74 -2.03
CA VAL A 208 -2.60 4.81 -3.01
C VAL A 208 -3.05 5.58 -4.24
N GLU A 209 -2.67 5.11 -5.42
CA GLU A 209 -3.19 5.61 -6.70
C GLU A 209 -4.18 4.58 -7.24
N LEU A 210 -5.47 4.93 -7.24
CA LEU A 210 -6.52 4.04 -7.70
C LEU A 210 -6.65 4.16 -9.22
N LEU A 211 -6.61 3.02 -9.91
CA LEU A 211 -7.06 2.92 -11.30
C LEU A 211 -8.49 3.50 -11.45
N PRO A 212 -8.91 3.92 -12.66
CA PRO A 212 -10.11 4.72 -12.88
C PRO A 212 -11.33 4.27 -12.09
N ILE A 213 -11.84 5.20 -11.26
CA ILE A 213 -13.07 4.99 -10.48
C ILE A 213 -14.23 5.86 -10.93
N HIS A 214 -14.05 6.76 -11.91
CA HIS A 214 -15.20 7.39 -12.54
C HIS A 214 -16.10 6.30 -13.13
N GLN A 215 -17.41 6.49 -13.10
CA GLN A 215 -18.31 5.52 -13.68
C GLN A 215 -18.00 5.35 -15.18
N PHE A 216 -17.49 4.18 -15.53
CA PHE A 216 -17.18 3.74 -16.89
C PHE A 216 -18.16 2.67 -17.36
N VAL A 217 -17.96 2.18 -18.59
CA VAL A 217 -18.75 1.12 -19.21
C VAL A 217 -17.88 0.02 -19.79
N ASP A 218 -18.42 -1.19 -19.85
CA ASP A 218 -17.89 -2.26 -20.67
C ASP A 218 -18.25 -2.00 -22.14
N ASP A 219 -17.27 -1.83 -23.02
CA ASP A 219 -17.52 -1.63 -24.44
C ASP A 219 -18.30 -2.79 -25.06
N ARG A 220 -19.24 -2.48 -25.98
CA ARG A 220 -20.08 -3.49 -26.65
C ARG A 220 -19.27 -4.65 -27.23
N HIS A 221 -18.13 -4.36 -27.84
CA HIS A 221 -17.29 -5.37 -28.47
C HIS A 221 -16.58 -6.30 -27.46
N LEU A 222 -16.36 -5.84 -26.22
CA LEU A 222 -15.87 -6.68 -25.12
C LEU A 222 -16.99 -7.58 -24.60
N VAL A 223 -18.17 -7.00 -24.34
CA VAL A 223 -19.34 -7.75 -23.86
C VAL A 223 -19.74 -8.85 -24.85
N GLU A 224 -19.72 -8.57 -26.16
CA GLU A 224 -19.99 -9.57 -27.21
C GLU A 224 -18.96 -10.73 -27.25
N ARG A 225 -17.77 -10.52 -26.68
CA ARG A 225 -16.72 -11.54 -26.51
C ARG A 225 -16.72 -12.19 -25.12
N GLY A 226 -17.61 -11.77 -24.22
CA GLY A 226 -17.60 -12.22 -22.82
C GLY A 226 -16.45 -11.66 -21.98
N LEU A 227 -15.92 -10.50 -22.38
CA LEU A 227 -14.89 -9.74 -21.67
C LEU A 227 -15.51 -8.48 -21.03
N HIS A 228 -14.78 -7.88 -20.11
CA HIS A 228 -15.16 -6.67 -19.38
C HIS A 228 -14.08 -5.62 -19.53
N ASN A 229 -14.41 -4.32 -19.43
CA ASN A 229 -13.40 -3.29 -19.26
C ASN A 229 -12.94 -3.33 -17.81
N TYR A 230 -11.83 -4.03 -17.56
CA TYR A 230 -11.31 -4.22 -16.22
C TYR A 230 -10.72 -2.91 -15.69
N TRP A 231 -9.80 -2.29 -16.43
CA TRP A 231 -9.10 -1.10 -15.93
C TRP A 231 -10.01 0.12 -15.73
N GLY A 232 -11.03 0.30 -16.57
CA GLY A 232 -11.98 1.39 -16.44
C GLY A 232 -11.63 2.69 -17.16
N TYR A 233 -10.61 2.70 -18.04
CA TYR A 233 -10.24 3.86 -18.89
C TYR A 233 -11.27 4.09 -20.01
N ASN A 234 -12.54 4.27 -19.66
CA ASN A 234 -13.62 4.56 -20.61
C ASN A 234 -14.79 5.29 -19.91
N THR A 235 -14.52 6.52 -19.45
CA THR A 235 -15.43 7.24 -18.53
C THR A 235 -16.76 7.64 -19.19
N LEU A 236 -17.87 7.46 -18.45
CA LEU A 236 -19.22 7.87 -18.80
C LEU A 236 -19.74 9.02 -17.90
N ALA A 237 -19.43 9.02 -16.61
CA ALA A 237 -19.83 10.09 -15.68
C ALA A 237 -18.70 10.46 -14.71
N TYR A 238 -18.23 11.71 -14.80
CA TYR A 238 -17.02 12.18 -14.10
C TYR A 238 -17.18 12.35 -12.58
N LEU A 239 -18.40 12.59 -12.08
CA LEU A 239 -18.65 12.82 -10.65
C LEU A 239 -19.18 11.58 -9.92
N ALA A 240 -19.41 10.48 -10.64
CA ALA A 240 -19.96 9.26 -10.07
C ALA A 240 -18.85 8.23 -9.85
N PRO A 241 -18.67 7.68 -8.64
CA PRO A 241 -17.84 6.50 -8.45
C PRO A 241 -18.48 5.30 -9.14
N HIS A 242 -17.65 4.41 -9.69
CA HIS A 242 -18.09 3.25 -10.44
C HIS A 242 -18.90 2.29 -9.56
N ALA A 243 -20.16 2.12 -9.92
CA ALA A 243 -21.15 1.41 -9.11
C ALA A 243 -20.78 -0.06 -8.83
N ALA A 244 -20.12 -0.75 -9.77
CA ALA A 244 -19.75 -2.16 -9.59
C ALA A 244 -18.65 -2.38 -8.54
N TYR A 245 -18.00 -1.31 -8.08
CA TYR A 245 -17.04 -1.34 -6.97
C TYR A 245 -17.70 -1.07 -5.61
N SER A 246 -19.03 -0.93 -5.54
CA SER A 246 -19.78 -0.79 -4.29
C SER A 246 -20.34 -2.13 -3.83
N SER A 247 -20.12 -2.48 -2.56
CA SER A 247 -20.81 -3.61 -1.91
C SER A 247 -22.19 -3.22 -1.36
N SER A 248 -22.44 -1.92 -1.18
CA SER A 248 -23.62 -1.38 -0.49
C SER A 248 -24.80 -1.09 -1.42
N GLY A 249 -24.63 -1.22 -2.73
CA GLY A 249 -25.65 -0.90 -3.75
C GLY A 249 -25.23 0.23 -4.69
N ASP A 250 -26.12 0.57 -5.63
CA ASP A 250 -25.88 1.52 -6.72
C ASP A 250 -26.88 2.71 -6.76
N ALA A 251 -27.75 2.83 -5.76
CA ALA A 251 -28.76 3.89 -5.65
C ALA A 251 -28.24 5.14 -4.91
N GLY A 252 -26.92 5.34 -4.93
CA GLY A 252 -26.20 6.42 -4.23
C GLY A 252 -25.28 5.92 -3.12
N GLU A 253 -25.41 4.65 -2.71
CA GLU A 253 -24.57 4.05 -1.66
C GLU A 253 -23.09 3.98 -2.06
N GLN A 254 -22.78 3.84 -3.35
CA GLN A 254 -21.41 3.84 -3.87
C GLN A 254 -20.63 5.10 -3.50
N VAL A 255 -21.30 6.26 -3.40
CA VAL A 255 -20.67 7.52 -2.99
C VAL A 255 -20.29 7.46 -1.51
N ARG A 256 -21.18 6.94 -0.66
CA ARG A 256 -20.93 6.82 0.78
C ARG A 256 -19.85 5.79 1.07
N GLU A 257 -19.85 4.67 0.35
CA GLU A 257 -18.84 3.61 0.51
C GLU A 257 -17.46 4.10 0.08
N PHE A 258 -17.36 4.86 -1.01
CA PHE A 258 -16.10 5.52 -1.42
C PHE A 258 -15.59 6.49 -0.35
N LYS A 259 -16.44 7.40 0.16
CA LYS A 259 -16.05 8.34 1.23
C LYS A 259 -15.58 7.61 2.50
N ALA A 260 -16.23 6.50 2.87
CA ALA A 260 -15.84 5.68 4.00
C ALA A 260 -14.47 5.02 3.80
N MET A 261 -14.16 4.58 2.57
CA MET A 261 -12.82 4.10 2.22
C MET A 261 -11.79 5.21 2.39
N VAL A 262 -11.98 6.40 1.80
CA VAL A 262 -11.05 7.53 1.94
C VAL A 262 -10.79 7.85 3.42
N LYS A 263 -11.85 7.94 4.23
CA LYS A 263 -11.75 8.16 5.69
C LYS A 263 -10.88 7.11 6.38
N ALA A 264 -10.99 5.83 6.01
CA ALA A 264 -10.18 4.76 6.59
C ALA A 264 -8.70 4.87 6.21
N TYR A 265 -8.40 5.30 4.98
CA TYR A 265 -7.03 5.54 4.52
C TYR A 265 -6.40 6.76 5.22
N HIS A 266 -7.15 7.85 5.37
CA HIS A 266 -6.71 9.04 6.10
C HIS A 266 -6.41 8.74 7.58
N ALA A 267 -7.28 7.98 8.24
CA ALA A 267 -7.05 7.53 9.62
C ALA A 267 -5.74 6.71 9.75
N ALA A 268 -5.36 5.98 8.70
CA ALA A 268 -4.11 5.24 8.63
C ALA A 268 -2.88 6.11 8.28
N GLY A 269 -3.08 7.37 7.89
CA GLY A 269 -2.05 8.29 7.40
C GLY A 269 -1.67 8.07 5.93
N ILE A 270 -2.61 7.56 5.12
CA ILE A 270 -2.40 7.21 3.71
C ILE A 270 -3.27 8.10 2.83
N GLU A 271 -2.67 8.71 1.82
CA GLU A 271 -3.36 9.57 0.86
C GLU A 271 -4.04 8.76 -0.25
N VAL A 272 -5.09 9.32 -0.85
CA VAL A 272 -5.82 8.75 -1.98
C VAL A 272 -5.66 9.64 -3.21
N ILE A 273 -4.98 9.11 -4.22
CA ILE A 273 -4.82 9.70 -5.56
C ILE A 273 -5.73 8.94 -6.53
N LEU A 274 -6.45 9.68 -7.39
CA LEU A 274 -7.29 9.07 -8.42
C LEU A 274 -6.64 9.16 -9.79
N ASP A 275 -6.56 8.03 -10.50
CA ASP A 275 -6.36 8.05 -11.94
C ASP A 275 -7.64 8.55 -12.63
N VAL A 276 -7.52 9.63 -13.39
CA VAL A 276 -8.64 10.36 -13.99
C VAL A 276 -8.49 10.49 -15.49
N VAL A 277 -9.55 10.05 -16.19
CA VAL A 277 -9.69 10.15 -17.64
C VAL A 277 -10.61 11.32 -17.97
N TYR A 278 -10.03 12.46 -18.35
CA TYR A 278 -10.77 13.63 -18.85
C TYR A 278 -10.55 13.88 -20.35
N ASN A 279 -9.67 13.09 -20.98
CA ASN A 279 -9.23 13.31 -22.36
C ASN A 279 -10.23 12.74 -23.39
N HIS A 280 -11.00 11.69 -23.06
CA HIS A 280 -12.02 11.05 -23.91
C HIS A 280 -13.22 10.54 -23.10
N THR A 281 -14.21 9.95 -23.79
CA THR A 281 -15.43 9.36 -23.18
C THR A 281 -15.85 8.04 -23.82
N ALA A 282 -16.67 7.27 -23.10
CA ALA A 282 -17.38 6.06 -23.53
C ALA A 282 -18.26 6.19 -24.77
N GLU A 283 -18.52 7.40 -25.26
CA GLU A 283 -19.35 7.57 -26.45
C GLU A 283 -18.58 7.35 -27.76
N GLY A 284 -17.26 7.15 -27.73
CA GLY A 284 -16.44 6.85 -28.91
C GLY A 284 -16.62 7.86 -30.06
N ASN A 285 -16.42 7.40 -31.30
CA ASN A 285 -16.49 8.24 -32.50
C ASN A 285 -17.93 8.43 -33.04
N HIS A 286 -18.06 8.82 -34.30
CA HIS A 286 -19.35 8.99 -34.99
C HIS A 286 -20.23 7.72 -35.05
N LEU A 287 -19.62 6.53 -34.95
CA LEU A 287 -20.30 5.22 -34.88
C LEU A 287 -20.47 4.72 -33.43
N GLY A 288 -20.13 5.55 -32.44
CA GLY A 288 -20.36 5.22 -31.05
C GLY A 288 -21.80 5.52 -30.59
N PRO A 289 -22.16 5.07 -29.38
CA PRO A 289 -23.50 5.23 -28.83
C PRO A 289 -23.85 6.70 -28.49
N HIS A 290 -25.11 6.95 -28.14
CA HIS A 290 -25.60 8.24 -27.61
C HIS A 290 -26.10 8.00 -26.18
N LEU A 291 -25.20 8.20 -25.22
CA LEU A 291 -25.36 7.90 -23.80
C LEU A 291 -25.51 9.17 -22.95
N SER A 292 -24.82 10.25 -23.32
CA SER A 292 -24.73 11.48 -22.53
C SER A 292 -24.44 12.69 -23.44
N MET A 293 -23.21 13.18 -23.42
CA MET A 293 -22.75 14.46 -24.00
C MET A 293 -23.02 14.59 -25.50
N LYS A 294 -22.88 13.49 -26.26
CA LYS A 294 -23.14 13.45 -27.70
C LYS A 294 -24.60 13.77 -28.02
N GLY A 295 -25.52 13.29 -27.20
CA GLY A 295 -26.95 13.60 -27.34
C GLY A 295 -27.36 14.95 -26.75
N ILE A 296 -26.55 15.51 -25.83
CA ILE A 296 -26.84 16.77 -25.13
C ILE A 296 -26.38 18.00 -25.92
N ASP A 297 -25.13 18.02 -26.39
CA ASP A 297 -24.60 19.09 -27.25
C ASP A 297 -23.23 18.68 -27.85
N ASN A 298 -23.27 17.83 -28.88
CA ASN A 298 -22.07 17.20 -29.43
C ASN A 298 -20.88 18.16 -29.74
N PRO A 299 -21.07 19.30 -30.44
CA PRO A 299 -19.96 20.21 -30.75
C PRO A 299 -19.36 20.95 -29.54
N VAL A 300 -20.09 21.03 -28.42
CA VAL A 300 -19.59 21.62 -27.17
C VAL A 300 -18.60 20.68 -26.52
N TYR A 301 -18.99 19.41 -26.35
CA TYR A 301 -18.23 18.46 -25.56
C TYR A 301 -17.08 17.81 -26.34
N TYR A 302 -17.19 17.67 -27.65
CA TYR A 302 -16.18 16.97 -28.46
C TYR A 302 -15.45 17.86 -29.46
N ARG A 303 -14.16 17.60 -29.63
CA ARG A 303 -13.38 18.20 -30.70
C ARG A 303 -13.78 17.55 -32.02
N LEU A 304 -14.35 18.33 -32.92
CA LEU A 304 -14.70 17.89 -34.26
C LEU A 304 -13.57 18.22 -35.24
N THR A 305 -13.44 17.43 -36.30
CA THR A 305 -12.49 17.73 -37.38
C THR A 305 -12.99 18.90 -38.24
N ALA A 306 -12.20 19.31 -39.24
CA ALA A 306 -12.65 20.30 -40.23
C ALA A 306 -13.93 19.85 -40.95
N ASP A 307 -14.08 18.54 -41.18
CA ASP A 307 -15.37 17.92 -41.47
C ASP A 307 -16.07 17.63 -40.14
N GLN A 308 -17.03 18.49 -39.76
CA GLN A 308 -17.69 18.46 -38.46
C GLN A 308 -18.50 17.18 -38.21
N ARG A 309 -18.67 16.32 -39.21
CA ARG A 309 -19.22 14.97 -39.02
C ARG A 309 -18.35 14.11 -38.11
N TYR A 310 -17.04 14.26 -38.21
CA TYR A 310 -16.06 13.38 -37.58
C TYR A 310 -15.39 14.04 -36.37
N TYR A 311 -14.78 13.19 -35.54
CA TYR A 311 -14.17 13.56 -34.26
C TYR A 311 -12.66 13.59 -34.43
N MET A 312 -12.03 14.56 -33.79
CA MET A 312 -10.58 14.55 -33.60
C MET A 312 -10.23 13.52 -32.52
N ASP A 313 -9.27 12.67 -32.81
CA ASP A 313 -8.86 11.58 -31.92
C ASP A 313 -7.35 11.64 -31.66
N TYR A 314 -6.99 12.26 -30.53
CA TYR A 314 -5.62 12.27 -30.01
C TYR A 314 -5.38 11.18 -28.96
N THR A 315 -6.41 10.37 -28.64
CA THR A 315 -6.41 9.43 -27.51
C THR A 315 -6.40 7.98 -27.96
N GLY A 316 -6.84 7.70 -29.19
CA GLY A 316 -6.96 6.35 -29.75
C GLY A 316 -8.27 5.67 -29.44
N THR A 317 -9.21 6.38 -28.81
CA THR A 317 -10.49 5.83 -28.30
C THR A 317 -11.70 6.32 -29.11
N GLY A 318 -11.46 7.06 -30.19
CA GLY A 318 -12.48 7.54 -31.12
C GLY A 318 -12.94 8.99 -30.89
N ASN A 319 -12.63 9.60 -29.75
CA ASN A 319 -12.93 11.02 -29.50
C ASN A 319 -11.88 11.70 -28.60
N SER A 320 -11.91 13.03 -28.61
CA SER A 320 -11.20 13.87 -27.64
C SER A 320 -12.12 14.95 -27.10
N LEU A 321 -12.09 15.16 -25.79
CA LEU A 321 -12.92 16.16 -25.12
C LEU A 321 -12.47 17.59 -25.48
N ASN A 322 -13.45 18.48 -25.67
CA ASN A 322 -13.22 19.85 -26.10
C ASN A 322 -12.97 20.79 -24.92
N VAL A 323 -11.77 20.70 -24.33
CA VAL A 323 -11.34 21.60 -23.24
C VAL A 323 -11.20 23.07 -23.64
N LEU A 324 -11.35 23.40 -24.93
CA LEU A 324 -11.37 24.79 -25.40
C LEU A 324 -12.73 25.45 -25.17
N HIS A 325 -13.79 24.66 -25.00
CA HIS A 325 -15.11 25.18 -24.71
C HIS A 325 -15.25 25.45 -23.19
N PRO A 326 -15.65 26.66 -22.76
CA PRO A 326 -15.68 27.03 -21.35
C PRO A 326 -16.52 26.10 -20.46
N ARG A 327 -17.64 25.57 -20.98
CA ARG A 327 -18.53 24.67 -20.22
C ARG A 327 -18.02 23.24 -20.09
N THR A 328 -17.26 22.77 -21.09
CA THR A 328 -16.58 21.48 -21.02
C THR A 328 -15.40 21.57 -20.05
N LEU A 329 -14.64 22.67 -20.12
CA LEU A 329 -13.59 22.94 -19.13
C LEU A 329 -14.17 23.09 -17.72
N GLN A 330 -15.29 23.80 -17.57
CA GLN A 330 -15.99 23.91 -16.29
C GLN A 330 -16.39 22.54 -15.73
N LEU A 331 -16.92 21.63 -16.55
CA LEU A 331 -17.25 20.27 -16.13
C LEU A 331 -16.04 19.54 -15.53
N ILE A 332 -14.87 19.64 -16.16
CA ILE A 332 -13.63 19.05 -15.63
C ILE A 332 -13.26 19.70 -14.29
N MET A 333 -13.26 21.03 -14.22
CA MET A 333 -12.88 21.76 -13.01
C MET A 333 -13.83 21.50 -11.85
N ASP A 334 -15.14 21.47 -12.10
CA ASP A 334 -16.15 21.20 -11.09
C ASP A 334 -16.08 19.73 -10.64
N SER A 335 -15.75 18.80 -11.54
CA SER A 335 -15.49 17.40 -11.19
C SER A 335 -14.26 17.25 -10.29
N LEU A 336 -13.12 17.85 -10.66
CA LEU A 336 -11.92 17.85 -9.83
C LEU A 336 -12.19 18.44 -8.43
N ARG A 337 -12.86 19.60 -8.37
CA ARG A 337 -13.22 20.22 -7.08
C ARG A 337 -14.17 19.36 -6.27
N TYR A 338 -15.11 18.67 -6.91
CA TYR A 338 -16.02 17.74 -6.24
C TYR A 338 -15.24 16.62 -5.54
N TRP A 339 -14.32 15.97 -6.25
CA TRP A 339 -13.51 14.89 -5.68
C TRP A 339 -12.64 15.37 -4.50
N VAL A 340 -12.08 16.59 -4.57
CA VAL A 340 -11.30 17.14 -3.45
C VAL A 340 -12.20 17.57 -2.29
N LEU A 341 -13.20 18.41 -2.52
CA LEU A 341 -13.97 19.06 -1.45
C LEU A 341 -15.02 18.14 -0.84
N GLU A 342 -15.67 17.31 -1.63
CA GLU A 342 -16.78 16.47 -1.17
C GLU A 342 -16.33 15.05 -0.82
N CYS A 343 -15.29 14.55 -1.50
CA CYS A 343 -14.80 13.18 -1.35
C CYS A 343 -13.39 13.09 -0.72
N HIS A 344 -12.76 14.23 -0.39
CA HIS A 344 -11.47 14.33 0.28
C HIS A 344 -10.31 13.63 -0.45
N VAL A 345 -10.34 13.60 -1.78
CA VAL A 345 -9.22 13.08 -2.59
C VAL A 345 -8.01 14.03 -2.50
N ASP A 346 -6.81 13.47 -2.30
CA ASP A 346 -5.56 14.23 -2.06
C ASP A 346 -4.80 14.59 -3.35
N GLY A 347 -5.19 14.02 -4.48
CA GLY A 347 -4.56 14.28 -5.77
C GLY A 347 -5.09 13.46 -6.93
N PHE A 348 -4.51 13.72 -8.10
CA PHE A 348 -4.94 13.12 -9.35
C PHE A 348 -3.73 12.73 -10.21
N ARG A 349 -3.81 11.56 -10.84
CA ARG A 349 -2.99 11.16 -11.98
C ARG A 349 -3.83 11.29 -13.25
N PHE A 350 -3.40 12.14 -14.18
CA PHE A 350 -4.14 12.45 -15.39
C PHE A 350 -3.67 11.55 -16.54
N ASP A 351 -4.56 10.66 -16.98
CA ASP A 351 -4.39 9.86 -18.19
C ASP A 351 -4.29 10.74 -19.45
N LEU A 352 -3.35 10.40 -20.33
CA LEU A 352 -3.04 11.09 -21.58
C LEU A 352 -3.11 12.62 -21.47
N ALA A 353 -2.48 13.17 -20.43
CA ALA A 353 -2.66 14.57 -20.01
C ALA A 353 -2.29 15.57 -21.11
N ALA A 354 -1.41 15.19 -22.04
CA ALA A 354 -1.05 16.01 -23.20
C ALA A 354 -2.27 16.40 -24.06
N THR A 355 -3.30 15.56 -24.15
CA THR A 355 -4.53 15.88 -24.90
C THR A 355 -5.27 17.09 -24.29
N LEU A 356 -5.25 17.24 -22.96
CA LEU A 356 -5.84 18.38 -22.24
C LEU A 356 -5.03 19.67 -22.44
N ALA A 357 -3.75 19.54 -22.81
CA ALA A 357 -2.87 20.65 -23.14
C ALA A 357 -3.03 21.17 -24.58
N ARG A 358 -3.71 20.43 -25.47
CA ARG A 358 -3.79 20.79 -26.90
C ARG A 358 -4.64 22.06 -27.15
N GLY A 359 -4.02 23.17 -27.52
CA GLY A 359 -4.67 24.43 -27.94
C GLY A 359 -4.98 24.52 -29.46
N LEU A 360 -5.69 25.58 -29.88
CA LEU A 360 -5.86 25.96 -31.30
C LEU A 360 -4.49 26.39 -31.88
N TYR A 361 -3.78 25.44 -32.51
CA TYR A 361 -2.59 25.62 -33.37
C TYR A 361 -1.51 26.65 -32.93
N GLU A 362 -0.29 26.14 -32.71
CA GLU A 362 0.97 26.89 -32.78
C GLU A 362 1.26 27.92 -31.66
N GLY A 363 2.29 27.63 -30.85
CA GLY A 363 3.11 28.65 -30.20
C GLY A 363 2.65 29.18 -28.84
N ASP A 364 3.48 28.89 -27.82
CA ASP A 364 3.81 29.78 -26.70
C ASP A 364 2.71 30.26 -25.73
N ARG A 365 1.58 29.57 -25.60
CA ARG A 365 0.66 29.79 -24.46
C ARG A 365 0.24 28.49 -23.78
N LEU A 366 0.43 28.46 -22.45
CA LEU A 366 -0.14 27.47 -21.54
C LEU A 366 -1.63 27.28 -21.86
N SER A 367 -2.06 26.03 -22.01
CA SER A 367 -3.47 25.68 -22.20
C SER A 367 -4.32 26.34 -21.12
N ALA A 368 -5.50 26.85 -21.47
CA ALA A 368 -6.46 27.40 -20.49
C ALA A 368 -6.75 26.41 -19.35
N PHE A 369 -6.63 25.10 -19.63
CA PHE A 369 -6.67 24.04 -18.63
C PHE A 369 -5.63 24.22 -17.51
N PHE A 370 -4.35 24.44 -17.86
CA PHE A 370 -3.29 24.65 -16.88
C PHE A 370 -3.44 25.96 -16.12
N ASP A 371 -3.80 27.04 -16.82
CA ASP A 371 -3.98 28.36 -16.20
C ASP A 371 -5.07 28.32 -15.13
N VAL A 372 -6.20 27.65 -15.42
CA VAL A 372 -7.32 27.53 -14.48
C VAL A 372 -6.96 26.69 -13.26
N ILE A 373 -6.25 25.56 -13.43
CA ILE A 373 -5.78 24.74 -12.29
C ILE A 373 -4.78 25.52 -11.45
N HIS A 374 -3.80 26.17 -12.07
CA HIS A 374 -2.72 26.86 -11.37
C HIS A 374 -3.22 28.03 -10.51
N GLN A 375 -4.28 28.73 -10.94
CA GLN A 375 -4.89 29.81 -10.14
C GLN A 375 -5.94 29.32 -9.15
N ASP A 376 -6.42 28.09 -9.27
CA ASP A 376 -7.53 27.60 -8.45
C ASP A 376 -7.09 27.36 -7.00
N PRO A 377 -7.76 27.95 -5.99
CA PRO A 377 -7.32 27.87 -4.60
C PRO A 377 -7.48 26.48 -3.97
N VAL A 378 -8.22 25.57 -4.62
CA VAL A 378 -8.41 24.19 -4.16
C VAL A 378 -7.48 23.27 -4.96
N LEU A 379 -7.55 23.32 -6.29
CA LEU A 379 -6.82 22.38 -7.15
C LEU A 379 -5.30 22.61 -7.17
N SER A 380 -4.85 23.83 -6.87
CA SER A 380 -3.41 24.12 -6.73
C SER A 380 -2.79 23.58 -5.45
N GLN A 381 -3.59 23.06 -4.52
CA GLN A 381 -3.12 22.56 -3.22
C GLN A 381 -2.99 21.03 -3.15
N VAL A 382 -3.47 20.31 -4.17
CA VAL A 382 -3.44 18.84 -4.24
C VAL A 382 -2.31 18.35 -5.13
N LYS A 383 -2.01 17.05 -5.07
CA LYS A 383 -1.01 16.44 -5.96
C LYS A 383 -1.55 16.33 -7.39
N LEU A 384 -0.76 16.80 -8.35
CA LEU A 384 -1.09 16.73 -9.78
C LEU A 384 0.01 15.96 -10.51
N ILE A 385 -0.33 14.77 -10.98
CA ILE A 385 0.57 13.87 -11.70
C ILE A 385 0.06 13.74 -13.12
N ALA A 386 0.92 13.88 -14.11
CA ALA A 386 0.56 13.73 -15.52
C ALA A 386 1.16 12.45 -16.12
N GLU A 387 0.41 11.80 -16.99
CA GLU A 387 0.98 11.04 -18.10
C GLU A 387 1.34 12.03 -19.22
N PRO A 388 2.63 12.39 -19.40
CA PRO A 388 3.03 13.53 -20.21
C PRO A 388 3.12 13.17 -21.71
N TRP A 389 2.19 12.36 -22.21
CA TRP A 389 2.09 12.03 -23.63
C TRP A 389 0.64 11.78 -24.08
N ASP A 390 0.44 11.79 -25.39
CA ASP A 390 -0.73 11.23 -26.07
C ASP A 390 -0.31 10.63 -27.42
N ILE A 391 -1.23 9.99 -28.14
CA ILE A 391 -0.90 9.33 -29.42
C ILE A 391 -0.88 10.29 -30.61
N GLY A 392 -1.28 11.55 -30.42
CA GLY A 392 -1.33 12.55 -31.47
C GLY A 392 0.07 13.03 -31.91
N PRO A 393 0.21 13.62 -33.11
CA PRO A 393 1.47 14.22 -33.53
C PRO A 393 1.97 15.26 -32.51
N GLY A 394 3.25 15.15 -32.12
CA GLY A 394 3.85 15.99 -31.08
C GLY A 394 3.33 15.73 -29.66
N GLY A 395 2.70 14.58 -29.43
CA GLY A 395 2.10 14.21 -28.15
C GLY A 395 3.08 14.00 -27.02
N TYR A 396 4.33 13.61 -27.30
CA TYR A 396 5.35 13.36 -26.27
C TYR A 396 5.85 14.67 -25.63
N GLN A 397 5.46 14.92 -24.38
CA GLN A 397 5.66 16.16 -23.63
C GLN A 397 6.41 15.95 -22.30
N VAL A 398 7.16 14.85 -22.15
CA VAL A 398 8.00 14.59 -20.97
C VAL A 398 8.93 15.78 -20.71
N GLY A 399 8.86 16.34 -19.51
CA GLY A 399 9.63 17.51 -19.09
C GLY A 399 9.03 18.85 -19.51
N ASN A 400 7.87 18.89 -20.18
CA ASN A 400 7.27 20.14 -20.67
C ASN A 400 6.00 20.56 -19.89
N PHE A 401 5.57 19.82 -18.86
CA PHE A 401 4.47 20.27 -18.01
C PHE A 401 4.94 21.43 -17.11
N PRO A 402 4.04 22.36 -16.76
CA PRO A 402 4.40 23.50 -15.93
C PRO A 402 4.81 23.09 -14.51
N ILE A 403 5.42 24.03 -13.77
CA ILE A 403 5.54 23.93 -12.30
C ILE A 403 4.19 23.56 -11.68
N LEU A 404 4.22 23.00 -10.47
CA LEU A 404 3.09 22.34 -9.77
C LEU A 404 2.89 20.87 -10.15
N TRP A 405 3.21 20.49 -11.39
CA TRP A 405 2.99 19.12 -11.87
C TRP A 405 4.21 18.21 -11.65
N ALA A 406 3.92 16.99 -11.23
CA ALA A 406 4.82 15.85 -11.38
C ALA A 406 4.42 15.04 -12.63
N GLU A 407 5.35 14.27 -13.16
CA GLU A 407 5.16 13.53 -14.41
C GLU A 407 5.62 12.08 -14.24
N TRP A 408 4.85 11.15 -14.79
CA TRP A 408 5.33 9.79 -15.04
C TRP A 408 6.58 9.82 -15.93
N ASN A 409 7.71 9.37 -15.38
CA ASN A 409 8.97 9.41 -16.07
C ASN A 409 9.19 8.14 -16.92
N GLY A 410 8.62 8.11 -18.13
CA GLY A 410 8.80 7.01 -19.07
C GLY A 410 10.27 6.77 -19.46
N LYS A 411 11.12 7.82 -19.44
CA LYS A 411 12.57 7.64 -19.68
C LYS A 411 13.25 6.88 -18.55
N TYR A 412 12.84 7.11 -17.29
CA TYR A 412 13.33 6.35 -16.13
C TYR A 412 13.02 4.87 -16.31
N ARG A 413 11.75 4.55 -16.57
CA ARG A 413 11.27 3.18 -16.82
C ARG A 413 12.13 2.46 -17.85
N ASP A 414 12.26 3.04 -19.04
CA ASP A 414 12.94 2.39 -20.15
C ASP A 414 14.45 2.24 -19.91
N THR A 415 15.07 3.23 -19.26
CA THR A 415 16.52 3.21 -18.95
C THR A 415 16.84 2.15 -17.92
N VAL A 416 16.07 2.06 -16.84
CA VAL A 416 16.29 1.05 -15.79
C VAL A 416 16.06 -0.36 -16.34
N ARG A 417 15.04 -0.55 -17.17
CA ARG A 417 14.77 -1.83 -17.86
C ARG A 417 15.95 -2.25 -18.74
N ARG A 418 16.40 -1.37 -19.65
CA ARG A 418 17.57 -1.64 -20.52
C ARG A 418 18.86 -1.87 -19.76
N TYR A 419 19.10 -1.10 -18.69
CA TYR A 419 20.28 -1.24 -17.84
C TYR A 419 20.37 -2.65 -17.25
N TRP A 420 19.31 -3.13 -16.60
CA TRP A 420 19.32 -4.45 -15.94
C TRP A 420 19.22 -5.63 -16.91
N LYS A 421 18.53 -5.45 -18.04
CA LYS A 421 18.58 -6.36 -19.20
C LYS A 421 20.04 -6.57 -19.66
N GLY A 422 20.85 -5.51 -19.59
CA GLY A 422 22.28 -5.53 -19.88
C GLY A 422 22.63 -4.97 -21.26
N ASP A 423 21.79 -4.06 -21.77
CA ASP A 423 22.04 -3.32 -23.01
C ASP A 423 23.27 -2.40 -22.85
N ASP A 424 23.99 -2.17 -23.95
CA ASP A 424 25.19 -1.34 -23.96
C ASP A 424 24.86 0.15 -23.83
N SER A 425 25.85 0.97 -23.42
CA SER A 425 25.78 2.44 -23.38
C SER A 425 24.68 3.04 -22.48
N GLN A 426 24.25 2.35 -21.41
CA GLN A 426 23.17 2.86 -20.53
C GLN A 426 23.66 3.70 -19.34
N VAL A 427 24.96 3.68 -19.01
CA VAL A 427 25.49 4.23 -17.75
C VAL A 427 25.27 5.74 -17.60
N ALA A 428 25.49 6.52 -18.66
CA ALA A 428 25.28 7.97 -18.61
C ALA A 428 23.81 8.35 -18.35
N GLU A 429 22.87 7.69 -19.06
CA GLU A 429 21.44 7.94 -18.86
C GLU A 429 21.00 7.48 -17.47
N MET A 430 21.52 6.34 -17.01
CA MET A 430 21.25 5.80 -15.67
C MET A 430 21.65 6.78 -14.56
N ALA A 431 22.76 7.50 -14.72
CA ALA A 431 23.20 8.49 -13.74
C ALA A 431 22.19 9.65 -13.57
N TYR A 432 21.61 10.15 -14.67
CA TYR A 432 20.52 11.12 -14.59
C TYR A 432 19.30 10.53 -13.90
N ARG A 433 18.93 9.28 -14.22
CA ARG A 433 17.75 8.62 -13.64
C ARG A 433 17.87 8.41 -12.14
N LEU A 434 19.02 7.96 -11.66
CA LEU A 434 19.31 7.78 -10.23
C LEU A 434 19.32 9.10 -9.45
N SER A 435 19.70 10.21 -10.10
CA SER A 435 19.87 11.54 -9.47
C SER A 435 18.67 12.49 -9.67
N GLY A 436 17.50 11.94 -10.03
CA GLY A 436 16.23 12.68 -10.06
C GLY A 436 15.87 13.29 -11.42
N SER A 437 16.56 12.87 -12.48
CA SER A 437 16.36 13.32 -13.87
C SER A 437 16.46 14.83 -14.03
N SER A 438 17.57 15.39 -13.55
CA SER A 438 17.83 16.84 -13.60
C SER A 438 17.84 17.40 -15.02
N ASP A 439 18.22 16.60 -16.01
CA ASP A 439 18.16 16.93 -17.45
C ASP A 439 16.74 17.24 -17.95
N LEU A 440 15.71 16.70 -17.29
CA LEU A 440 14.30 16.94 -17.62
C LEU A 440 13.71 18.09 -16.81
N TYR A 441 13.97 18.12 -15.50
CA TYR A 441 13.16 18.91 -14.56
C TYR A 441 13.90 20.08 -13.89
N GLN A 442 15.24 20.15 -13.97
CA GLN A 442 15.97 21.19 -13.22
C GLN A 442 15.86 22.59 -13.87
N ALA A 443 15.76 22.65 -15.20
CA ALA A 443 15.91 23.89 -15.96
C ALA A 443 14.75 24.88 -15.81
N ASP A 444 13.54 24.41 -15.47
CA ASP A 444 12.32 25.22 -15.37
C ASP A 444 11.91 25.58 -13.93
N GLY A 445 12.73 25.22 -12.95
CA GLY A 445 12.52 25.51 -11.53
C GLY A 445 11.82 24.39 -10.75
N ARG A 446 11.47 23.27 -11.39
CA ARG A 446 11.03 22.06 -10.68
C ARG A 446 12.18 21.40 -9.90
N ARG A 447 11.81 20.44 -9.07
CA ARG A 447 12.68 19.72 -8.12
C ARG A 447 12.62 18.22 -8.40
N PRO A 448 13.46 17.38 -7.77
CA PRO A 448 13.45 15.94 -8.01
C PRO A 448 12.05 15.30 -7.90
N TYR A 449 11.20 15.80 -7.00
CA TYR A 449 9.83 15.30 -6.83
C TYR A 449 8.96 15.37 -8.10
N ALA A 450 9.33 16.17 -9.10
CA ALA A 450 8.59 16.22 -10.36
C ALA A 450 8.72 14.94 -11.19
N SER A 451 9.72 14.10 -10.89
CA SER A 451 9.91 12.79 -11.49
C SER A 451 9.16 11.74 -10.69
N ILE A 452 8.02 11.25 -11.19
CA ILE A 452 7.43 10.00 -10.71
C ILE A 452 8.17 8.85 -11.39
N ASN A 453 9.07 8.22 -10.64
CA ASN A 453 9.87 7.10 -11.12
C ASN A 453 9.03 5.82 -11.02
N PHE A 454 8.99 5.04 -12.08
CA PHE A 454 8.32 3.75 -12.11
C PHE A 454 9.06 2.81 -13.05
N ILE A 455 9.02 1.50 -12.76
CA ILE A 455 9.58 0.46 -13.64
C ILE A 455 8.46 -0.31 -14.33
N THR A 456 7.31 -0.41 -13.68
CA THR A 456 6.10 -1.11 -14.09
C THR A 456 4.92 -0.22 -13.76
N ALA A 457 3.83 -0.41 -14.50
CA ALA A 457 2.53 0.23 -14.29
C ALA A 457 1.45 -0.81 -14.61
N HIS A 458 0.18 -0.44 -14.54
CA HIS A 458 -0.91 -1.26 -15.05
C HIS A 458 -0.74 -1.57 -16.55
N ASP A 459 -0.17 -0.64 -17.32
CA ASP A 459 0.23 -0.83 -18.71
C ASP A 459 1.61 -1.51 -18.82
N GLY A 460 1.66 -2.57 -19.64
CA GLY A 460 2.84 -3.40 -19.84
C GLY A 460 2.91 -4.60 -18.90
N PHE A 461 4.11 -5.15 -18.75
CA PHE A 461 4.35 -6.28 -17.86
C PHE A 461 4.38 -5.88 -16.38
N THR A 462 3.93 -6.80 -15.53
CA THR A 462 4.31 -6.85 -14.11
C THR A 462 5.83 -7.04 -13.94
N LEU A 463 6.35 -6.80 -12.75
CA LEU A 463 7.80 -6.92 -12.49
C LEU A 463 8.29 -8.37 -12.68
N ARG A 464 7.49 -9.36 -12.27
CA ARG A 464 7.81 -10.78 -12.51
C ARG A 464 7.81 -11.11 -14.00
N ASP A 465 6.84 -10.60 -14.75
CA ASP A 465 6.74 -10.90 -16.18
C ASP A 465 7.81 -10.21 -17.01
N LEU A 466 8.24 -9.00 -16.61
CA LEU A 466 9.34 -8.26 -17.20
C LEU A 466 10.66 -9.06 -17.20
N VAL A 467 10.86 -9.95 -16.24
CA VAL A 467 12.04 -10.84 -16.15
C VAL A 467 11.75 -12.28 -16.59
N SER A 468 10.54 -12.56 -17.07
CA SER A 468 10.08 -13.92 -17.42
C SER A 468 9.63 -14.06 -18.87
N TYR A 469 9.40 -12.96 -19.59
CA TYR A 469 8.90 -12.98 -20.96
C TYR A 469 9.65 -11.98 -21.85
N ASN A 470 9.97 -12.39 -23.08
CA ASN A 470 10.48 -11.50 -24.13
C ASN A 470 9.36 -11.05 -25.06
N GLU A 471 8.35 -11.89 -25.26
CA GLU A 471 7.20 -11.62 -26.12
C GLU A 471 5.95 -11.44 -25.25
N LYS A 472 4.98 -10.66 -25.74
CA LYS A 472 3.66 -10.55 -25.11
C LYS A 472 2.77 -11.74 -25.47
N HIS A 473 1.92 -12.14 -24.52
CA HIS A 473 0.96 -13.24 -24.60
C HIS A 473 -0.44 -12.73 -24.24
N ASN A 474 -0.98 -11.88 -25.11
CA ASN A 474 -2.27 -11.20 -24.94
C ASN A 474 -3.42 -11.95 -25.62
N GLU A 475 -3.26 -13.23 -25.97
CA GLU A 475 -4.26 -14.01 -26.71
C GLU A 475 -5.63 -14.04 -26.00
N ALA A 476 -5.63 -13.99 -24.67
CA ALA A 476 -6.82 -13.93 -23.84
C ALA A 476 -7.70 -12.69 -24.11
N ASN A 477 -7.14 -11.62 -24.68
CA ASN A 477 -7.86 -10.39 -25.02
C ASN A 477 -8.71 -10.55 -26.31
N GLY A 478 -8.48 -11.62 -27.09
CA GLY A 478 -9.28 -11.93 -28.27
C GLY A 478 -8.96 -11.08 -29.50
N GLU A 479 -7.82 -10.38 -29.52
CA GLU A 479 -7.39 -9.51 -30.63
C GLU A 479 -6.26 -10.13 -31.47
N GLY A 480 -5.99 -11.42 -31.29
CA GLY A 480 -4.93 -12.13 -32.00
C GLY A 480 -3.53 -11.63 -31.65
N ASN A 481 -3.32 -11.22 -30.39
CA ASN A 481 -2.06 -10.67 -29.86
C ASN A 481 -1.61 -9.36 -30.55
N ASN A 482 -2.52 -8.63 -31.19
CA ASN A 482 -2.20 -7.37 -31.87
C ASN A 482 -2.24 -6.14 -30.95
N ASP A 483 -2.85 -6.28 -29.77
CA ASP A 483 -2.97 -5.25 -28.74
C ASP A 483 -1.77 -5.28 -27.77
N GLY A 484 -1.49 -4.17 -27.08
CA GLY A 484 -0.33 -4.00 -26.19
C GLY A 484 0.98 -3.63 -26.92
N ASP A 485 1.93 -3.03 -26.19
CA ASP A 485 3.23 -2.63 -26.74
C ASP A 485 4.06 -3.85 -27.17
N ASN A 486 4.77 -3.75 -28.30
CA ASN A 486 5.69 -4.78 -28.78
C ASN A 486 7.13 -4.59 -28.24
N ASN A 487 7.44 -3.43 -27.66
CA ASN A 487 8.75 -3.17 -27.06
C ASN A 487 8.65 -2.97 -25.55
N ASN A 488 8.78 -4.06 -24.80
CA ASN A 488 8.70 -4.02 -23.35
C ASN A 488 10.03 -3.77 -22.64
N GLU A 489 11.15 -3.80 -23.38
CA GLU A 489 12.51 -3.81 -22.81
C GLU A 489 12.72 -4.89 -21.74
N SER A 490 12.09 -6.05 -21.94
CA SER A 490 12.08 -7.18 -21.03
C SER A 490 13.19 -8.19 -21.32
N TRP A 491 13.42 -9.11 -20.39
CA TRP A 491 14.31 -10.25 -20.59
C TRP A 491 13.87 -11.48 -19.80
N ASN A 492 13.51 -12.55 -20.51
CA ASN A 492 13.03 -13.80 -19.93
C ASN A 492 14.08 -14.62 -19.13
N CYS A 493 15.32 -14.13 -19.03
CA CYS A 493 16.44 -14.79 -18.34
C CYS A 493 16.83 -16.17 -18.89
N GLY A 494 16.39 -16.51 -20.11
CA GLY A 494 16.78 -17.72 -20.85
C GLY A 494 15.65 -18.67 -21.22
N VAL A 495 14.50 -18.60 -20.54
CA VAL A 495 13.31 -19.44 -20.81
C VAL A 495 12.08 -18.53 -20.86
N GLU A 496 11.21 -18.68 -21.85
CA GLU A 496 9.96 -17.91 -21.92
C GLU A 496 8.94 -18.47 -20.93
N GLY A 497 8.43 -17.62 -20.03
CA GLY A 497 7.44 -17.98 -19.02
C GLY A 497 7.97 -18.79 -17.82
N PRO A 498 7.10 -19.52 -17.11
CA PRO A 498 7.45 -20.31 -15.93
C PRO A 498 8.51 -21.39 -16.22
N THR A 499 9.37 -21.67 -15.24
CA THR A 499 10.40 -22.72 -15.36
C THR A 499 10.75 -23.33 -14.00
N ASP A 500 11.14 -24.60 -13.99
CA ASP A 500 11.67 -25.29 -12.81
C ASP A 500 13.19 -25.17 -12.69
N ASN A 501 13.87 -24.47 -13.60
CA ASN A 501 15.32 -24.29 -13.55
C ASN A 501 15.71 -23.36 -12.39
N PRO A 502 16.40 -23.86 -11.34
CA PRO A 502 16.72 -23.07 -10.16
C PRO A 502 17.69 -21.92 -10.44
N GLU A 503 18.59 -22.06 -11.42
CA GLU A 503 19.54 -21.00 -11.78
C GLU A 503 18.83 -19.80 -12.43
N ILE A 504 17.85 -20.07 -13.31
CA ILE A 504 17.04 -19.03 -13.95
C ILE A 504 16.15 -18.35 -12.91
N ASN A 505 15.50 -19.12 -12.02
CA ASN A 505 14.64 -18.55 -10.98
C ASN A 505 15.44 -17.69 -9.99
N ALA A 506 16.64 -18.12 -9.60
CA ALA A 506 17.53 -17.32 -8.76
C ALA A 506 17.98 -16.02 -9.46
N LEU A 507 18.27 -16.07 -10.76
CA LEU A 507 18.58 -14.89 -11.56
C LEU A 507 17.38 -13.93 -11.67
N ARG A 508 16.18 -14.44 -11.96
CA ARG A 508 14.94 -13.64 -12.00
C ARG A 508 14.64 -12.98 -10.65
N ALA A 509 14.77 -13.71 -9.55
CA ALA A 509 14.60 -13.17 -8.21
C ALA A 509 15.61 -12.03 -7.94
N ARG A 510 16.86 -12.19 -8.38
CA ARG A 510 17.89 -11.12 -8.30
C ARG A 510 17.52 -9.91 -9.17
N GLN A 511 17.04 -10.10 -10.40
CA GLN A 511 16.62 -9.01 -11.27
C GLN A 511 15.45 -8.21 -10.69
N GLN A 512 14.42 -8.88 -10.13
CA GLN A 512 13.32 -8.21 -9.44
C GLN A 512 13.85 -7.35 -8.29
N ARG A 513 14.75 -7.89 -7.45
CA ARG A 513 15.39 -7.13 -6.36
C ARG A 513 16.23 -5.96 -6.85
N ASN A 514 16.98 -6.12 -7.94
CA ASN A 514 17.75 -5.03 -8.54
C ASN A 514 16.86 -3.87 -8.99
N MET A 515 15.77 -4.19 -9.67
CA MET A 515 14.81 -3.21 -10.16
C MET A 515 14.10 -2.51 -8.98
N LEU A 516 13.62 -3.26 -7.99
CA LEU A 516 13.02 -2.68 -6.77
C LEU A 516 14.01 -1.79 -6.01
N ALA A 517 15.24 -2.24 -5.80
CA ALA A 517 16.27 -1.45 -5.12
C ALA A 517 16.61 -0.18 -5.91
N THR A 518 16.71 -0.27 -7.24
CA THR A 518 16.93 0.90 -8.11
C THR A 518 15.79 1.90 -7.95
N LEU A 519 14.53 1.43 -8.04
CA LEU A 519 13.33 2.26 -7.92
C LEU A 519 13.29 3.01 -6.59
N ILE A 520 13.40 2.27 -5.47
CA ILE A 520 13.22 2.81 -4.13
C ILE A 520 14.40 3.69 -3.70
N LEU A 521 15.62 3.46 -4.21
CA LEU A 521 16.81 4.22 -3.81
C LEU A 521 17.14 5.40 -4.74
N SER A 522 16.45 5.54 -5.87
CA SER A 522 16.63 6.69 -6.77
C SER A 522 16.03 7.97 -6.17
N GLN A 523 16.61 9.13 -6.50
CA GLN A 523 15.94 10.40 -6.24
C GLN A 523 14.70 10.56 -7.13
N GLY A 524 13.72 11.30 -6.63
CA GLY A 524 12.38 11.41 -7.21
C GLY A 524 11.35 10.68 -6.36
N VAL A 525 10.15 10.47 -6.90
CA VAL A 525 9.04 9.83 -6.18
C VAL A 525 8.86 8.41 -6.73
N PRO A 526 9.10 7.35 -5.95
CA PRO A 526 8.88 5.99 -6.42
C PRO A 526 7.39 5.65 -6.48
N MET A 527 6.97 5.04 -7.59
CA MET A 527 5.66 4.42 -7.77
C MET A 527 5.82 2.91 -7.96
N LEU A 528 5.13 2.14 -7.12
CA LEU A 528 5.09 0.68 -7.13
C LEU A 528 3.70 0.19 -7.57
N VAL A 529 3.66 -0.86 -8.38
CA VAL A 529 2.39 -1.48 -8.80
C VAL A 529 2.00 -2.59 -7.82
N ALA A 530 0.73 -2.62 -7.46
CA ALA A 530 0.22 -3.59 -6.50
C ALA A 530 0.43 -5.05 -6.94
N GLY A 531 1.23 -5.75 -6.14
CA GLY A 531 1.60 -7.14 -6.36
C GLY A 531 3.05 -7.34 -6.80
N ASP A 532 3.76 -6.31 -7.25
CA ASP A 532 5.17 -6.44 -7.65
C ASP A 532 6.08 -6.76 -6.46
N GLU A 533 5.75 -6.28 -5.26
CA GLU A 533 6.45 -6.60 -4.01
C GLU A 533 6.38 -8.09 -3.64
N ARG A 534 5.48 -8.84 -4.27
CA ARG A 534 5.21 -10.26 -4.00
C ARG A 534 5.25 -11.12 -5.27
N GLY A 535 5.80 -10.60 -6.36
CA GLY A 535 5.95 -11.35 -7.62
C GLY A 535 4.62 -11.71 -8.29
N ARG A 536 3.67 -10.77 -8.33
CA ARG A 536 2.46 -10.91 -9.15
C ARG A 536 2.83 -11.12 -10.61
N THR A 537 2.06 -11.95 -11.31
CA THR A 537 2.19 -12.24 -12.74
C THR A 537 0.83 -12.11 -13.43
N GLN A 538 0.86 -11.74 -14.71
CA GLN A 538 -0.26 -11.75 -15.64
C GLN A 538 -0.07 -12.84 -16.71
N GLY A 539 0.86 -13.78 -16.48
CA GLY A 539 1.15 -14.87 -17.41
C GLY A 539 1.77 -14.41 -18.73
N GLY A 540 2.42 -13.23 -18.75
CA GLY A 540 2.95 -12.64 -19.98
C GLY A 540 1.93 -11.83 -20.77
N ASN A 541 0.72 -11.59 -20.24
CA ASN A 541 -0.16 -10.58 -20.80
C ASN A 541 0.34 -9.19 -20.37
N ASN A 542 0.69 -8.34 -21.34
CA ASN A 542 1.21 -6.99 -21.09
C ASN A 542 0.15 -5.88 -21.28
N ASN A 543 -1.12 -6.27 -21.48
CA ASN A 543 -2.22 -5.38 -21.73
C ASN A 543 -3.52 -5.99 -21.16
N ALA A 544 -3.54 -6.29 -19.87
CA ALA A 544 -4.65 -6.99 -19.23
C ALA A 544 -5.89 -6.10 -18.99
N TYR A 545 -6.11 -5.09 -19.85
CA TYR A 545 -7.16 -4.08 -19.71
C TYR A 545 -8.56 -4.66 -19.67
N CYS A 546 -8.76 -5.84 -20.27
CA CYS A 546 -10.05 -6.50 -20.36
C CYS A 546 -10.15 -7.82 -19.57
N GLN A 547 -9.19 -8.08 -18.67
CA GLN A 547 -9.06 -9.35 -17.94
C GLN A 547 -9.51 -9.21 -16.48
N ASP A 548 -10.82 -9.10 -16.26
CA ASP A 548 -11.43 -9.15 -14.92
C ASP A 548 -11.56 -10.59 -14.41
N ASN A 549 -10.40 -11.23 -14.22
CA ASN A 549 -10.24 -12.62 -13.79
C ASN A 549 -8.87 -12.82 -13.13
N GLU A 550 -8.44 -14.06 -12.90
CA GLU A 550 -7.19 -14.41 -12.24
C GLU A 550 -5.92 -13.85 -12.91
N VAL A 551 -5.99 -13.44 -14.19
CA VAL A 551 -4.92 -12.68 -14.85
C VAL A 551 -4.81 -11.27 -14.25
N GLY A 552 -5.95 -10.59 -14.07
CA GLY A 552 -6.00 -9.22 -13.54
C GLY A 552 -5.97 -9.13 -12.01
N TRP A 553 -6.35 -10.19 -11.28
CA TRP A 553 -6.48 -10.16 -9.82
C TRP A 553 -5.17 -10.43 -9.08
N VAL A 554 -5.01 -9.81 -7.90
CA VAL A 554 -3.85 -10.03 -7.03
C VAL A 554 -4.02 -11.32 -6.24
N THR A 555 -3.02 -12.19 -6.29
CA THR A 555 -2.95 -13.40 -5.46
C THR A 555 -2.37 -13.09 -4.07
N TRP A 556 -2.87 -13.81 -3.07
CA TRP A 556 -2.52 -13.62 -1.65
C TRP A 556 -1.93 -14.87 -0.99
N ASP A 557 -1.90 -15.99 -1.71
CA ASP A 557 -1.15 -17.17 -1.29
C ASP A 557 0.31 -17.00 -1.69
N LEU A 558 1.20 -16.89 -0.71
CA LEU A 558 2.61 -16.59 -0.91
C LEU A 558 3.46 -17.81 -0.59
N GLY A 559 4.23 -18.26 -1.58
CA GLY A 559 5.34 -19.18 -1.39
C GLY A 559 6.52 -18.51 -0.68
N GLU A 560 7.58 -19.27 -0.40
CA GLU A 560 8.76 -18.76 0.29
C GLU A 560 9.42 -17.60 -0.48
N ALA A 561 9.61 -17.76 -1.79
CA ALA A 561 10.26 -16.75 -2.63
C ALA A 561 9.47 -15.43 -2.71
N GLU A 562 8.14 -15.51 -2.76
CA GLU A 562 7.28 -14.31 -2.74
C GLU A 562 7.33 -13.60 -1.39
N ARG A 563 7.38 -14.34 -0.26
CA ARG A 563 7.54 -13.75 1.07
C ARG A 563 8.90 -13.06 1.23
N GLU A 564 9.96 -13.66 0.73
CA GLU A 564 11.29 -13.04 0.73
C GLU A 564 11.31 -11.72 -0.05
N LEU A 565 10.66 -11.68 -1.22
CA LEU A 565 10.57 -10.46 -2.02
C LEU A 565 9.78 -9.37 -1.30
N LEU A 566 8.70 -9.74 -0.61
CA LEU A 566 7.88 -8.82 0.18
C LEU A 566 8.69 -8.21 1.33
N LEU A 567 9.37 -9.03 2.11
CA LEU A 567 10.22 -8.58 3.22
C LEU A 567 11.38 -7.70 2.71
N PHE A 568 11.97 -8.08 1.57
CA PHE A 568 13.01 -7.27 0.93
C PHE A 568 12.48 -5.88 0.50
N THR A 569 11.28 -5.83 -0.08
CA THR A 569 10.63 -4.58 -0.48
C THR A 569 10.31 -3.70 0.73
N GLN A 570 9.80 -4.29 1.82
CA GLN A 570 9.57 -3.59 3.08
C GLN A 570 10.85 -2.99 3.65
N ARG A 571 11.94 -3.75 3.67
CA ARG A 571 13.26 -3.27 4.12
C ARG A 571 13.77 -2.10 3.28
N LEU A 572 13.60 -2.17 1.95
CA LEU A 572 13.97 -1.07 1.05
C LEU A 572 13.19 0.21 1.34
N ILE A 573 11.87 0.08 1.53
CA ILE A 573 10.99 1.21 1.81
C ILE A 573 11.33 1.83 3.17
N ALA A 574 11.59 1.00 4.19
CA ALA A 574 12.03 1.45 5.50
C ALA A 574 13.36 2.23 5.41
N LEU A 575 14.35 1.67 4.70
CA LEU A 575 15.64 2.33 4.45
C LEU A 575 15.44 3.68 3.76
N ARG A 576 14.60 3.75 2.72
CA ARG A 576 14.30 5.05 2.08
C ARG A 576 13.74 6.05 3.08
N LYS A 577 12.76 5.66 3.90
CA LYS A 577 12.09 6.59 4.84
C LYS A 577 12.99 7.08 5.97
N GLU A 578 13.95 6.26 6.38
CA GLU A 578 14.88 6.62 7.46
C GLU A 578 15.94 7.63 7.01
N HIS A 579 16.25 7.67 5.71
CA HIS A 579 17.40 8.38 5.16
C HIS A 579 17.02 9.50 4.17
N PRO A 580 16.91 10.77 4.62
CA PRO A 580 16.65 11.95 3.79
C PRO A 580 17.54 12.08 2.55
N VAL A 581 18.77 11.56 2.58
CA VAL A 581 19.68 11.60 1.42
C VAL A 581 19.13 10.82 0.22
N LEU A 582 18.22 9.86 0.44
CA LEU A 582 17.58 9.06 -0.61
C LEU A 582 16.31 9.71 -1.19
N HIS A 583 15.76 10.73 -0.53
CA HIS A 583 14.51 11.37 -0.92
C HIS A 583 14.54 12.89 -0.82
N ARG A 584 15.56 13.49 -1.46
CA ARG A 584 15.88 14.91 -1.34
C ARG A 584 14.81 15.85 -1.91
N ARG A 585 14.63 17.01 -1.26
CA ARG A 585 13.86 18.15 -1.77
C ARG A 585 14.55 18.84 -2.95
N SER A 586 15.87 18.75 -3.01
CA SER A 586 16.72 19.50 -3.94
C SER A 586 17.63 18.60 -4.76
N PHE A 587 17.94 19.01 -6.00
CA PHE A 587 18.95 18.34 -6.80
C PHE A 587 20.34 18.44 -6.15
N PHE A 588 21.16 17.43 -6.38
CA PHE A 588 22.59 17.47 -6.04
C PHE A 588 23.31 18.58 -6.81
N GLN A 589 24.35 19.16 -6.22
CA GLN A 589 25.11 20.25 -6.83
C GLN A 589 26.41 19.79 -7.49
N GLY A 590 26.97 18.65 -7.09
CA GLY A 590 28.18 18.06 -7.69
C GLY A 590 29.43 18.95 -7.58
N ARG A 591 29.43 19.90 -6.63
CA ARG A 591 30.51 20.88 -6.41
C ARG A 591 30.85 20.97 -4.93
N SER A 592 32.06 21.43 -4.61
CA SER A 592 32.53 21.54 -3.23
C SER A 592 31.65 22.45 -2.37
N ILE A 593 31.09 21.90 -1.29
CA ILE A 593 30.26 22.62 -0.33
C ILE A 593 31.11 22.91 0.91
N ARG A 594 31.54 24.17 1.05
CA ARG A 594 32.33 24.73 2.19
C ARG A 594 33.75 24.13 2.38
N GLY A 595 34.72 24.68 1.65
CA GLY A 595 36.09 24.85 2.15
C GLY A 595 37.06 23.66 2.05
N ASP A 596 36.59 22.44 1.79
CA ASP A 596 37.40 21.27 1.47
C ASP A 596 36.80 20.53 0.24
N GLU A 597 37.60 19.72 -0.46
CA GLU A 597 37.33 19.10 -1.78
C GLU A 597 36.17 18.06 -1.84
N ILE A 598 35.13 18.16 -0.99
CA ILE A 598 34.09 17.11 -0.83
C ILE A 598 32.79 17.48 -1.60
N LYS A 599 32.26 16.54 -2.41
CA LYS A 599 31.04 16.70 -3.23
C LYS A 599 29.84 15.96 -2.59
N ASP A 600 28.63 16.46 -2.80
CA ASP A 600 27.39 15.85 -2.27
C ASP A 600 26.93 14.60 -3.04
N ILE A 601 27.45 14.41 -4.25
CA ILE A 601 27.30 13.22 -5.09
C ILE A 601 28.61 12.95 -5.84
N GLU A 602 29.02 11.69 -5.91
CA GLU A 602 30.22 11.26 -6.63
C GLU A 602 29.97 9.96 -7.38
N TRP A 603 30.61 9.80 -8.54
CA TRP A 603 30.43 8.66 -9.44
C TRP A 603 31.74 7.93 -9.65
N TYR A 604 31.77 6.65 -9.33
CA TYR A 604 32.98 5.84 -9.26
C TYR A 604 32.99 4.71 -10.28
N ARG A 605 34.19 4.44 -10.79
CA ARG A 605 34.51 3.22 -11.55
C ARG A 605 34.79 2.06 -10.60
N PRO A 606 34.75 0.81 -11.08
CA PRO A 606 35.14 -0.34 -10.25
C PRO A 606 36.55 -0.26 -9.65
N ASP A 607 37.49 0.44 -10.30
CA ASP A 607 38.85 0.57 -9.78
C ASP A 607 39.01 1.59 -8.64
N GLY A 608 37.94 2.33 -8.28
CA GLY A 608 37.93 3.35 -7.23
C GLY A 608 38.26 4.76 -7.72
N GLY A 609 38.53 4.96 -9.00
CA GLY A 609 38.66 6.31 -9.59
C GLY A 609 37.30 6.91 -9.96
N GLU A 610 37.18 8.24 -9.89
CA GLU A 610 35.98 8.97 -10.33
C GLU A 610 35.78 8.82 -11.85
N MET A 611 34.51 8.76 -12.29
CA MET A 611 34.14 8.65 -13.71
C MET A 611 34.58 9.88 -14.52
N THR A 612 35.23 9.65 -15.67
CA THR A 612 35.62 10.71 -16.62
C THR A 612 34.65 10.85 -17.79
N ASP A 613 34.71 11.98 -18.52
CA ASP A 613 33.85 12.24 -19.69
C ASP A 613 33.96 11.16 -20.78
N ASP A 614 35.16 10.63 -21.04
CA ASP A 614 35.36 9.57 -22.03
C ASP A 614 34.67 8.26 -21.62
N GLU A 615 34.60 7.99 -20.31
CA GLU A 615 34.01 6.76 -19.77
C GLU A 615 32.49 6.83 -19.71
N TRP A 616 31.92 8.01 -19.43
CA TRP A 616 30.49 8.24 -19.59
C TRP A 616 29.99 7.95 -21.01
N ASN A 617 30.84 8.19 -22.01
CA ASN A 617 30.54 7.96 -23.41
C ASN A 617 31.01 6.58 -23.94
N SER A 618 31.60 5.74 -23.09
CA SER A 618 32.09 4.42 -23.48
C SER A 618 30.96 3.37 -23.45
N GLY A 619 30.69 2.77 -24.61
CA GLY A 619 29.56 1.84 -24.75
C GLY A 619 29.69 0.51 -24.00
N PHE A 620 30.86 0.17 -23.47
CA PHE A 620 31.12 -1.11 -22.79
C PHE A 620 31.02 -1.05 -21.26
N VAL A 621 30.87 0.14 -20.67
CA VAL A 621 30.76 0.27 -19.21
C VAL A 621 29.37 -0.23 -18.78
N ARG A 622 29.34 -1.25 -17.92
CA ARG A 622 28.10 -1.87 -17.40
C ARG A 622 28.02 -1.87 -15.88
N ALA A 623 28.93 -1.15 -15.22
CA ALA A 623 28.99 -1.08 -13.77
C ALA A 623 29.39 0.33 -13.33
N ILE A 624 28.77 0.80 -12.24
CA ILE A 624 28.99 2.14 -11.70
C ILE A 624 28.81 2.14 -10.18
N GLY A 625 29.64 2.91 -9.48
CA GLY A 625 29.45 3.26 -8.07
C GLY A 625 28.87 4.66 -7.93
N LEU A 626 27.90 4.85 -7.04
CA LEU A 626 27.28 6.13 -6.71
C LEU A 626 27.43 6.38 -5.21
N LEU A 627 28.19 7.40 -4.85
CA LEU A 627 28.34 7.83 -3.46
C LEU A 627 27.43 9.03 -3.18
N LEU A 628 26.63 8.92 -2.12
CA LEU A 628 25.73 9.95 -1.63
C LEU A 628 26.19 10.37 -0.23
N ASN A 629 26.56 11.63 -0.06
CA ASN A 629 27.10 12.12 1.21
C ASN A 629 26.03 12.87 2.02
N GLY A 630 25.37 12.16 2.93
CA GLY A 630 24.35 12.72 3.82
C GLY A 630 24.86 13.75 4.83
N GLY A 631 26.16 13.70 5.16
CA GLY A 631 26.78 14.58 6.16
C GLY A 631 26.94 16.04 5.71
N ILE A 632 26.86 16.31 4.40
CA ILE A 632 27.03 17.65 3.81
C ILE A 632 25.78 18.15 3.07
N MET A 633 24.63 17.53 3.31
CA MET A 633 23.36 17.98 2.74
C MET A 633 23.01 19.41 3.18
N GLU A 634 22.47 20.20 2.25
CA GLU A 634 21.99 21.56 2.55
C GLU A 634 20.50 21.58 2.95
N GLU A 635 19.88 20.41 3.10
CA GLU A 635 18.45 20.29 3.35
C GLU A 635 18.10 20.68 4.79
N ARG A 636 16.86 21.12 4.95
CA ARG A 636 16.31 21.50 6.25
C ARG A 636 14.94 20.88 6.40
N ASP A 637 14.63 20.49 7.62
CA ASP A 637 13.29 20.04 7.98
C ASP A 637 12.28 21.18 7.96
N GLU A 638 11.02 20.87 8.25
CA GLU A 638 9.91 21.83 8.29
C GLU A 638 10.09 22.96 9.32
N ARG A 639 10.93 22.73 10.34
CA ARG A 639 11.27 23.72 11.38
C ARG A 639 12.55 24.50 11.03
N GLY A 640 13.11 24.28 9.84
CA GLY A 640 14.33 24.94 9.37
C GLY A 640 15.62 24.40 9.99
N ARG A 641 15.59 23.28 10.70
CA ARG A 641 16.79 22.63 11.27
C ARG A 641 17.55 21.91 10.15
N PRO A 642 18.89 22.03 10.06
CA PRO A 642 19.68 21.28 9.09
C PRO A 642 19.45 19.77 9.25
N LEU A 643 19.24 19.07 8.14
CA LEU A 643 19.23 17.62 8.09
C LEU A 643 20.66 17.13 7.83
N THR A 644 21.05 16.06 8.54
CA THR A 644 22.29 15.32 8.34
C THR A 644 21.96 13.86 8.30
N ASP A 645 22.64 13.12 7.43
CA ASP A 645 22.37 11.71 7.20
C ASP A 645 23.68 10.96 6.95
N ASP A 646 23.61 9.65 6.84
CA ASP A 646 24.76 8.77 6.63
C ASP A 646 25.33 8.88 5.21
N VAL A 647 26.52 8.31 5.01
CA VAL A 647 27.15 8.26 3.69
C VAL A 647 26.84 6.91 3.06
N PHE A 648 26.15 6.92 1.93
CA PHE A 648 25.80 5.70 1.19
C PHE A 648 26.68 5.52 -0.04
N PHE A 649 27.05 4.28 -0.34
CA PHE A 649 27.71 3.92 -1.58
C PHE A 649 26.97 2.78 -2.27
N LEU A 650 26.30 3.11 -3.37
CA LEU A 650 25.52 2.19 -4.18
C LEU A 650 26.41 1.65 -5.30
N LEU A 651 26.56 0.33 -5.37
CA LEU A 651 27.34 -0.35 -6.39
C LEU A 651 26.40 -1.10 -7.32
N LEU A 652 26.36 -0.72 -8.59
CA LEU A 652 25.51 -1.33 -9.59
C LEU A 652 26.39 -2.07 -10.60
N ASN A 653 26.15 -3.37 -10.79
CA ASN A 653 26.80 -4.19 -11.81
C ASN A 653 25.73 -4.86 -12.68
N ALA A 654 25.47 -4.33 -13.88
CA ALA A 654 24.63 -4.99 -14.90
C ALA A 654 25.40 -6.04 -15.73
N GLY A 655 26.72 -6.16 -15.52
CA GLY A 655 27.57 -7.16 -16.16
C GLY A 655 27.19 -8.60 -15.80
N HIS A 656 27.51 -9.52 -16.71
CA HIS A 656 27.26 -10.95 -16.54
C HIS A 656 28.35 -11.66 -15.72
N GLU A 657 29.40 -10.94 -15.35
CA GLU A 657 30.49 -11.43 -14.49
C GLU A 657 30.53 -10.61 -13.19
N PRO A 658 30.94 -11.22 -12.07
CA PRO A 658 31.20 -10.48 -10.84
C PRO A 658 32.37 -9.51 -11.04
N LEU A 659 32.29 -8.34 -10.39
CA LEU A 659 33.29 -7.29 -10.48
C LEU A 659 33.74 -6.83 -9.09
N ALA A 660 35.04 -6.65 -8.93
CA ALA A 660 35.63 -6.08 -7.74
C ALA A 660 35.52 -4.54 -7.79
N PHE A 661 34.95 -3.94 -6.75
CA PHE A 661 34.88 -2.50 -6.54
C PHE A 661 35.84 -2.11 -5.43
N THR A 662 36.75 -1.17 -5.71
CA THR A 662 37.56 -0.50 -4.69
C THR A 662 36.69 0.50 -3.94
N LEU A 663 36.66 0.42 -2.61
CA LEU A 663 35.83 1.28 -1.77
C LEU A 663 36.50 2.65 -1.52
N PRO A 664 35.80 3.78 -1.71
CA PRO A 664 36.35 5.10 -1.53
C PRO A 664 36.56 5.45 -0.04
N GLY A 665 37.36 6.47 0.22
CA GLY A 665 37.64 7.00 1.56
C GLY A 665 39.12 6.90 1.98
N ALA A 666 39.47 7.63 3.04
CA ALA A 666 40.81 7.61 3.61
C ALA A 666 41.06 6.31 4.38
N ALA A 667 42.30 5.80 4.38
CA ALA A 667 42.65 4.50 4.99
C ALA A 667 42.40 4.43 6.52
N ASP A 668 42.24 5.59 7.17
CA ASP A 668 41.89 5.78 8.58
C ASP A 668 40.43 6.21 8.81
N GLY A 669 39.61 6.25 7.75
CA GLY A 669 38.17 6.52 7.81
C GLY A 669 37.34 5.35 8.35
N PRO A 670 36.03 5.57 8.59
CA PRO A 670 35.14 4.52 9.09
C PRO A 670 35.02 3.35 8.11
N ASP A 671 34.77 2.15 8.62
CA ASP A 671 34.52 0.98 7.78
C ASP A 671 33.16 1.11 7.07
N TRP A 672 33.08 0.59 5.85
CA TRP A 672 31.84 0.43 5.10
C TRP A 672 31.09 -0.81 5.60
N GLU A 673 29.82 -0.65 5.92
CA GLU A 673 28.93 -1.75 6.31
C GLU A 673 27.96 -2.08 5.17
N VAL A 674 27.64 -3.37 4.98
CA VAL A 674 26.73 -3.81 3.92
C VAL A 674 25.29 -3.69 4.39
N GLU A 675 24.59 -2.67 3.88
CA GLU A 675 23.17 -2.47 4.14
C GLU A 675 22.28 -3.35 3.27
N LEU A 676 22.72 -3.70 2.06
CA LEU A 676 21.90 -4.47 1.13
C LEU A 676 22.78 -5.15 0.08
N ASP A 677 22.46 -6.41 -0.26
CA ASP A 677 23.01 -7.10 -1.43
C ASP A 677 21.91 -7.91 -2.13
N THR A 678 21.58 -7.56 -3.37
CA THR A 678 20.51 -8.24 -4.12
C THR A 678 20.86 -9.68 -4.52
N ALA A 679 22.15 -10.03 -4.58
CA ALA A 679 22.61 -11.38 -4.82
C ALA A 679 22.58 -12.25 -3.54
N SER A 680 22.66 -11.64 -2.36
CA SER A 680 22.64 -12.31 -1.05
C SER A 680 21.75 -11.58 -0.02
N PRO A 681 20.42 -11.57 -0.20
CA PRO A 681 19.51 -10.71 0.58
C PRO A 681 19.43 -11.05 2.08
N ARG A 682 19.87 -12.26 2.49
CA ARG A 682 19.84 -12.75 3.88
C ARG A 682 21.15 -12.51 4.66
N ASN A 683 22.22 -11.99 4.04
CA ASN A 683 23.54 -11.84 4.68
C ASN A 683 24.02 -10.38 4.73
N GLY A 684 24.71 -10.03 5.82
CA GLY A 684 25.57 -8.84 5.86
C GLY A 684 26.11 -8.51 7.26
N HIS A 685 27.14 -9.21 7.75
CA HIS A 685 27.95 -8.69 8.86
C HIS A 685 29.44 -8.82 8.52
N GLY A 686 30.04 -7.69 8.17
CA GLY A 686 31.47 -7.52 7.96
C GLY A 686 31.79 -6.07 7.60
N GLY A 687 32.65 -5.42 8.39
CA GLY A 687 33.15 -4.08 8.07
C GLY A 687 34.24 -4.15 7.00
N TYR A 688 34.13 -3.32 5.96
CA TYR A 688 35.10 -3.23 4.88
C TYR A 688 35.85 -1.89 4.95
N ARG A 689 37.17 -1.96 5.10
CA ARG A 689 38.00 -0.75 5.18
C ARG A 689 37.96 0.05 3.88
N PRO A 690 38.02 1.39 3.95
CA PRO A 690 38.31 2.23 2.79
C PRO A 690 39.60 1.80 2.08
N GLY A 691 39.61 1.86 0.75
CA GLY A 691 40.67 1.32 -0.10
C GLY A 691 40.69 -0.22 -0.22
N GLY A 692 39.85 -0.92 0.55
CA GLY A 692 39.57 -2.34 0.37
C GLY A 692 38.73 -2.61 -0.88
N SER A 693 38.44 -3.88 -1.16
CA SER A 693 37.65 -4.31 -2.31
C SER A 693 36.40 -5.07 -1.86
N TYR A 694 35.25 -4.74 -2.45
CA TYR A 694 34.02 -5.53 -2.35
C TYR A 694 33.73 -6.22 -3.68
N ALA A 695 33.43 -7.52 -3.67
CA ALA A 695 33.10 -8.28 -4.88
C ALA A 695 31.60 -8.20 -5.14
N VAL A 696 31.19 -7.34 -6.06
CA VAL A 696 29.79 -7.22 -6.48
C VAL A 696 29.47 -8.37 -7.44
N GLY A 697 28.42 -9.13 -7.13
CA GLY A 697 27.98 -10.25 -7.95
C GLY A 697 27.65 -9.85 -9.40
N ALA A 698 27.54 -10.85 -10.29
CA ALA A 698 26.98 -10.64 -11.62
C ALA A 698 25.52 -10.18 -11.50
N ARG A 699 25.16 -9.13 -12.24
CA ARG A 699 23.80 -8.58 -12.29
C ARG A 699 23.24 -8.32 -10.90
N SER A 700 23.93 -7.53 -10.08
CA SER A 700 23.52 -7.22 -8.71
C SER A 700 23.72 -5.75 -8.35
N LEU A 701 23.00 -5.33 -7.33
CA LEU A 701 23.11 -4.03 -6.68
C LEU A 701 23.50 -4.27 -5.21
N VAL A 702 24.45 -3.49 -4.72
CA VAL A 702 24.89 -3.49 -3.32
C VAL A 702 24.77 -2.08 -2.76
N VAL A 703 24.31 -1.95 -1.53
CA VAL A 703 24.30 -0.69 -0.78
C VAL A 703 25.23 -0.84 0.40
N LEU A 704 26.20 0.07 0.49
CA LEU A 704 27.09 0.21 1.63
C LEU A 704 26.78 1.49 2.38
N CYS A 705 26.98 1.50 3.70
CA CYS A 705 26.79 2.66 4.56
C CYS A 705 28.03 2.93 5.41
N GLN A 706 28.31 4.20 5.65
CA GLN A 706 29.17 4.68 6.72
C GLN A 706 28.32 5.56 7.66
N PRO A 707 28.09 5.13 8.91
CA PRO A 707 27.35 5.92 9.88
C PRO A 707 28.07 7.24 10.16
N THR A 708 27.35 8.35 10.06
CA THR A 708 27.85 9.64 10.50
C THR A 708 27.70 9.77 12.01
N ALA A 709 28.73 10.28 12.69
CA ALA A 709 28.69 10.48 14.14
C ALA A 709 27.58 11.47 14.49
N ARG A 710 26.42 10.96 14.95
CA ARG A 710 25.32 11.79 15.43
C ARG A 710 25.83 12.62 16.63
N PRO A 711 25.61 13.95 16.68
CA PRO A 711 25.84 14.68 17.91
C PRO A 711 24.95 14.07 19.00
N THR A 712 25.54 13.73 20.13
CA THR A 712 24.84 13.20 21.30
C THR A 712 23.75 14.20 21.70
N VAL A 713 22.50 13.86 21.40
CA VAL A 713 21.33 14.58 21.89
C VAL A 713 21.08 14.10 23.31
N ASP A 714 21.05 15.06 24.24
CA ASP A 714 20.70 14.86 25.65
C ASP A 714 19.34 14.11 25.74
N ASP A 715 19.31 12.96 26.44
CA ASP A 715 18.18 11.99 26.52
C ASP A 715 16.86 12.54 27.12
N ASN A 716 16.71 13.86 27.26
CA ASN A 716 15.57 14.51 27.91
C ASN A 716 14.61 15.26 26.95
N ALA A 717 14.70 15.03 25.64
CA ALA A 717 13.87 15.76 24.66
C ALA A 717 13.12 14.87 23.66
N LEU A 718 12.50 13.78 24.12
CA LEU A 718 11.52 13.00 23.35
C LEU A 718 10.32 12.61 24.23
N THR A 719 9.48 13.60 24.54
CA THR A 719 8.12 13.38 25.08
C THR A 719 7.20 14.41 24.44
N GLU A 720 6.65 14.09 23.27
CA GLU A 720 5.53 14.75 22.55
C GLU A 720 5.58 14.16 21.12
N THR A 721 4.61 13.45 20.53
CA THR A 721 3.18 13.22 20.76
C THR A 721 2.83 11.93 19.99
N LEU A 722 2.39 10.87 20.66
CA LEU A 722 1.71 9.73 20.04
C LEU A 722 0.27 9.78 20.55
N ASP A 723 -0.63 10.26 19.68
CA ASP A 723 -2.07 10.31 19.95
C ASP A 723 -2.60 8.87 19.94
N THR A 724 -2.97 8.38 21.14
CA THR A 724 -3.34 7.00 21.43
C THR A 724 -4.82 6.94 21.76
N THR A 725 -5.64 6.99 20.72
CA THR A 725 -7.05 6.60 20.83
C THR A 725 -7.50 5.90 19.56
N GLU A 726 -7.29 4.58 19.47
CA GLU A 726 -8.15 3.74 18.62
C GLU A 726 -8.26 2.31 19.18
N ALA A 727 -9.47 2.08 19.71
CA ALA A 727 -10.19 0.89 20.12
C ALA A 727 -9.54 -0.51 19.96
N ALA A 728 -9.45 -1.20 21.11
CA ALA A 728 -9.41 -2.65 21.23
C ALA A 728 -10.59 -3.31 20.47
N THR A 729 -10.29 -4.30 19.63
CA THR A 729 -11.30 -5.16 18.99
C THR A 729 -11.14 -6.58 19.55
N THR A 730 -12.16 -7.07 20.27
CA THR A 730 -12.21 -8.40 20.89
C THR A 730 -12.33 -9.50 19.83
N PHE A 731 -11.54 -10.58 19.95
CA PHE A 731 -11.54 -11.70 19.02
C PHE A 731 -12.64 -12.70 19.39
N ALA A 732 -13.72 -12.70 18.62
CA ALA A 732 -14.65 -13.84 18.54
C ALA A 732 -15.28 -13.89 17.14
N SER A 733 -14.47 -14.19 16.10
CA SER A 733 -14.92 -14.86 14.86
C SER A 733 -13.89 -14.76 13.71
N LEU A 734 -12.72 -15.41 13.75
CA LEU A 734 -11.82 -15.40 12.57
C LEU A 734 -10.95 -16.67 12.34
N VAL A 735 -11.34 -17.85 12.83
CA VAL A 735 -10.89 -19.13 12.25
C VAL A 735 -12.12 -20.04 12.09
N ASP A 736 -12.27 -20.71 10.95
CA ASP A 736 -13.28 -21.77 10.80
C ASP A 736 -12.82 -22.98 11.66
N GLY A 737 -13.34 -23.07 12.88
CA GLY A 737 -13.09 -24.13 13.87
C GLY A 737 -13.80 -23.83 15.22
N GLU A 738 -14.05 -24.85 16.05
CA GLU A 738 -14.43 -24.63 17.45
C GLU A 738 -13.20 -24.07 18.19
N HIS A 739 -13.32 -22.89 18.79
CA HIS A 739 -12.27 -22.24 19.58
C HIS A 739 -12.52 -22.45 21.08
N THR A 740 -11.45 -22.56 21.88
CA THR A 740 -11.54 -22.69 23.34
C THR A 740 -11.37 -21.38 24.10
N ILE A 741 -10.91 -20.30 23.45
CA ILE A 741 -10.62 -18.99 24.06
C ILE A 741 -11.75 -18.50 24.97
N THR A 742 -11.37 -18.14 26.20
CA THR A 742 -12.13 -17.41 27.19
C THR A 742 -11.48 -16.05 27.50
N GLY A 743 -12.27 -15.09 27.97
CA GLY A 743 -11.74 -13.76 28.35
C GLY A 743 -11.32 -12.87 27.17
N ASN A 744 -10.43 -11.91 27.45
CA ASN A 744 -10.02 -10.88 26.49
C ASN A 744 -8.62 -11.16 25.93
N VAL A 745 -8.55 -12.02 24.92
CA VAL A 745 -7.31 -12.34 24.18
C VAL A 745 -7.28 -11.59 22.84
N MET A 746 -6.15 -10.96 22.53
CA MET A 746 -5.90 -10.27 21.25
C MET A 746 -4.54 -10.62 20.67
N THR A 747 -4.35 -10.39 19.37
CA THR A 747 -3.07 -10.64 18.68
C THR A 747 -2.41 -9.34 18.23
N ILE A 748 -1.16 -9.12 18.63
CA ILE A 748 -0.27 -8.12 18.01
C ILE A 748 0.40 -8.83 16.84
N ALA A 749 -0.08 -8.57 15.63
CA ALA A 749 0.46 -9.21 14.44
C ALA A 749 1.80 -8.60 14.03
N SER A 750 2.71 -9.47 13.64
CA SER A 750 3.93 -9.16 12.91
C SER A 750 4.89 -8.19 13.61
N LEU A 751 5.15 -8.39 14.91
CA LEU A 751 6.22 -7.66 15.59
C LEU A 751 7.59 -8.13 15.06
N TRP A 752 8.34 -7.21 14.46
CA TRP A 752 9.71 -7.44 14.00
C TRP A 752 10.70 -7.50 15.17
N SER A 753 11.59 -8.48 15.15
CA SER A 753 12.78 -8.55 16.00
C SER A 753 14.01 -8.30 15.15
N ALA A 754 14.67 -7.16 15.38
CA ALA A 754 15.94 -6.85 14.73
C ALA A 754 17.06 -7.76 15.25
N GLU A 755 16.99 -8.16 16.53
CA GLU A 755 17.97 -9.00 17.22
C GLU A 755 17.97 -10.42 16.65
N LEU A 756 16.79 -10.92 16.29
CA LEU A 756 16.64 -12.29 15.80
C LEU A 756 16.52 -12.38 14.29
N GLY A 757 16.20 -11.28 13.62
CA GLY A 757 15.96 -11.24 12.17
C GLY A 757 14.66 -11.93 11.76
N ASN A 758 13.66 -11.97 12.66
CA ASN A 758 12.39 -12.65 12.43
C ASN A 758 11.18 -11.86 12.94
N VAL A 759 9.98 -12.32 12.59
CA VAL A 759 8.69 -11.69 12.90
C VAL A 759 7.83 -12.63 13.74
N ARG A 760 7.12 -12.12 14.76
CA ARG A 760 6.18 -12.89 15.59
C ARG A 760 4.81 -12.25 15.70
N ASP A 761 3.77 -13.08 15.68
CA ASP A 761 2.41 -12.71 16.08
C ASP A 761 2.26 -12.98 17.58
N LEU A 762 2.17 -11.95 18.40
CA LEU A 762 2.11 -12.10 19.85
C LEU A 762 0.66 -12.21 20.32
N LYS A 763 0.39 -13.07 21.28
CA LYS A 763 -0.94 -13.18 21.89
C LYS A 763 -0.95 -12.46 23.24
N ILE A 764 -1.90 -11.56 23.45
CA ILE A 764 -2.05 -10.77 24.67
C ILE A 764 -3.37 -11.11 25.33
N TYR A 765 -3.31 -11.63 26.55
CA TYR A 765 -4.47 -11.74 27.43
C TYR A 765 -4.54 -10.50 28.32
N LEU A 766 -5.72 -9.89 28.39
CA LEU A 766 -6.04 -8.79 29.28
C LEU A 766 -7.00 -9.27 30.38
N PRO A 767 -6.74 -8.95 31.66
CA PRO A 767 -7.59 -9.40 32.75
C PRO A 767 -8.98 -8.75 32.68
N PRO A 768 -10.03 -9.35 33.29
CA PRO A 768 -11.41 -8.88 33.17
C PRO A 768 -11.62 -7.42 33.61
N SER A 769 -10.95 -7.01 34.70
CA SER A 769 -11.06 -5.61 35.17
C SER A 769 -10.41 -4.59 34.23
N TYR A 770 -9.65 -5.03 33.22
CA TYR A 770 -8.95 -4.13 32.31
C TYR A 770 -9.91 -3.26 31.48
N VAL A 771 -11.16 -3.66 31.25
CA VAL A 771 -12.10 -2.84 30.46
C VAL A 771 -12.68 -1.69 31.30
N ASP A 772 -12.95 -1.93 32.58
CA ASP A 772 -13.77 -1.05 33.42
C ASP A 772 -12.97 -0.22 34.42
N GLU A 773 -11.68 -0.53 34.63
CA GLU A 773 -10.82 0.16 35.60
C GLU A 773 -9.62 0.85 34.93
N GLU A 774 -9.15 1.97 35.51
CA GLU A 774 -7.89 2.63 35.12
C GLU A 774 -6.64 2.04 35.80
N ARG A 775 -6.76 0.81 36.30
CA ARG A 775 -5.70 0.11 37.03
C ARG A 775 -4.54 -0.27 36.09
N ARG A 776 -3.33 -0.31 36.65
CA ARG A 776 -2.13 -0.88 36.02
C ARG A 776 -1.86 -2.29 36.53
N TYR A 777 -1.37 -3.16 35.67
CA TYR A 777 -1.25 -4.61 35.94
C TYR A 777 0.20 -5.09 35.85
N PRO A 778 0.58 -6.10 36.67
CA PRO A 778 1.80 -6.86 36.41
C PRO A 778 1.72 -7.58 35.06
N VAL A 779 2.87 -7.89 34.48
CA VAL A 779 2.98 -8.52 33.15
C VAL A 779 3.78 -9.81 33.24
N ILE A 780 3.28 -10.87 32.61
CA ILE A 780 3.96 -12.16 32.50
C ILE A 780 4.23 -12.46 31.04
N TYR A 781 5.50 -12.53 30.67
CA TYR A 781 5.95 -12.96 29.35
C TYR A 781 6.07 -14.49 29.34
N MET A 782 5.19 -15.15 28.58
CA MET A 782 5.11 -16.60 28.51
C MET A 782 5.62 -17.12 27.16
N HIS A 783 6.48 -18.13 27.21
CA HIS A 783 7.04 -18.79 26.03
C HIS A 783 6.05 -19.78 25.40
N ASP A 784 6.33 -20.21 24.16
CA ASP A 784 5.47 -21.12 23.39
C ASP A 784 4.03 -20.60 23.25
N GLY A 785 3.89 -19.29 22.98
CA GLY A 785 2.63 -18.54 22.93
C GLY A 785 1.51 -19.17 22.09
N GLN A 786 1.86 -19.98 21.09
CA GLN A 786 0.88 -20.69 20.28
C GLN A 786 0.10 -21.77 21.05
N ASN A 787 0.64 -22.34 22.13
CA ASN A 787 -0.01 -23.39 22.93
C ASN A 787 -0.78 -22.86 24.16
N LEU A 788 -0.81 -21.53 24.37
CA LEU A 788 -1.25 -20.96 25.66
C LEU A 788 -2.76 -20.76 25.80
N PHE A 789 -3.44 -20.31 24.74
CA PHE A 789 -4.78 -19.70 24.85
C PHE A 789 -5.87 -20.27 23.93
N ASP A 790 -5.51 -21.15 22.99
CA ASP A 790 -6.50 -21.68 22.06
C ASP A 790 -6.05 -23.04 21.53
N GLU A 791 -6.86 -24.08 21.76
CA GLU A 791 -6.68 -25.44 21.24
C GLU A 791 -6.54 -25.43 19.71
N ALA A 792 -7.27 -24.53 19.02
CA ALA A 792 -7.21 -24.42 17.56
C ALA A 792 -5.84 -23.96 17.02
N THR A 793 -4.99 -23.41 17.89
CA THR A 793 -3.65 -22.92 17.54
C THR A 793 -2.52 -23.71 18.19
N ALA A 794 -2.84 -24.65 19.09
CA ALA A 794 -1.86 -25.48 19.77
C ALA A 794 -1.31 -26.55 18.82
N PHE A 795 0.00 -26.75 18.83
CA PHE A 795 0.64 -27.85 18.07
C PHE A 795 0.58 -29.20 18.81
N ALA A 796 0.24 -29.17 20.10
CA ALA A 796 0.07 -30.32 20.99
C ALA A 796 -1.28 -30.19 21.70
N ASP A 797 -1.30 -30.16 23.03
CA ASP A 797 -2.48 -29.78 23.82
C ASP A 797 -2.37 -28.31 24.28
N GLU A 798 -3.49 -27.72 24.66
CA GLU A 798 -3.55 -26.36 25.21
C GLU A 798 -3.18 -26.31 26.69
N TRP A 799 -2.58 -25.21 27.15
CA TRP A 799 -2.35 -24.95 28.59
C TRP A 799 -3.59 -24.46 29.34
N GLY A 800 -4.51 -23.78 28.67
CA GLY A 800 -5.67 -23.11 29.29
C GLY A 800 -5.26 -21.91 30.16
N VAL A 801 -4.38 -21.06 29.63
CA VAL A 801 -3.85 -19.91 30.38
C VAL A 801 -4.94 -18.87 30.64
N ASP A 802 -5.76 -18.56 29.65
CA ASP A 802 -6.87 -17.62 29.79
C ASP A 802 -7.92 -18.14 30.78
N GLU A 803 -8.32 -19.41 30.75
CA GLU A 803 -9.27 -19.95 31.75
C GLU A 803 -8.67 -19.88 33.16
N THR A 804 -7.37 -20.15 33.29
CA THR A 804 -6.67 -20.05 34.56
C THR A 804 -6.64 -18.61 35.06
N MET A 805 -6.35 -17.65 34.19
CA MET A 805 -6.30 -16.23 34.54
C MET A 805 -7.69 -15.66 34.84
N GLU A 806 -8.74 -16.08 34.12
CA GLU A 806 -10.14 -15.76 34.42
C GLU A 806 -10.56 -16.28 35.80
N ALA A 807 -10.20 -17.53 36.13
CA ALA A 807 -10.49 -18.10 37.44
C ALA A 807 -9.76 -17.36 38.57
N LEU A 808 -8.49 -17.01 38.37
CA LEU A 808 -7.67 -16.26 39.33
C LEU A 808 -8.12 -14.81 39.48
N ALA A 809 -8.65 -14.19 38.43
CA ALA A 809 -9.25 -12.86 38.52
C ALA A 809 -10.43 -12.85 39.51
N GLY A 810 -11.21 -13.94 39.58
CA GLY A 810 -12.23 -14.15 40.61
C GLY A 810 -11.70 -14.19 42.05
N GLU A 811 -10.41 -14.47 42.24
CA GLU A 811 -9.69 -14.44 43.53
C GLU A 811 -8.99 -13.08 43.78
N GLY A 812 -9.09 -12.13 42.84
CA GLY A 812 -8.42 -10.82 42.90
C GLY A 812 -6.97 -10.83 42.41
N ILE A 813 -6.53 -11.89 41.74
CA ILE A 813 -5.18 -12.03 41.16
C ILE A 813 -5.29 -11.79 39.67
N GLU A 814 -4.73 -10.69 39.19
CA GLU A 814 -4.85 -10.26 37.80
C GLU A 814 -3.50 -9.81 37.24
N ALA A 815 -3.23 -10.19 35.99
CA ALA A 815 -2.04 -9.80 35.24
C ALA A 815 -2.36 -9.76 33.75
N ILE A 816 -1.57 -8.99 33.00
CA ILE A 816 -1.49 -9.12 31.54
C ILE A 816 -0.58 -10.29 31.23
N VAL A 817 -0.98 -11.16 30.32
CA VAL A 817 -0.13 -12.26 29.85
C VAL A 817 0.23 -12.05 28.39
N VAL A 818 1.53 -12.06 28.10
CA VAL A 818 2.10 -11.90 26.76
C VAL A 818 2.63 -13.25 26.32
N GLY A 819 1.88 -13.96 25.47
CA GLY A 819 2.30 -15.20 24.83
C GLY A 819 3.20 -14.93 23.63
N ILE A 820 4.43 -15.45 23.67
CA ILE A 820 5.45 -15.30 22.64
C ILE A 820 5.59 -16.62 21.89
N PRO A 821 5.08 -16.75 20.65
CA PRO A 821 5.25 -17.99 19.90
C PRO A 821 6.72 -18.32 19.64
N ASN A 822 7.03 -19.61 19.61
CA ASN A 822 8.34 -20.07 19.17
C ASN A 822 8.45 -20.06 17.63
N MET A 823 9.68 -20.15 17.12
CA MET A 823 9.98 -20.12 15.69
C MET A 823 10.26 -21.52 15.10
N GLY A 824 9.49 -22.52 15.54
CA GLY A 824 9.57 -23.89 15.01
C GLY A 824 10.95 -24.52 15.23
N THR A 825 11.70 -24.74 14.16
CA THR A 825 13.05 -25.34 14.22
C THR A 825 14.06 -24.47 14.98
N GLU A 826 13.87 -23.15 15.01
CA GLU A 826 14.75 -22.22 15.72
C GLU A 826 14.49 -22.20 17.24
N ARG A 827 13.42 -22.85 17.72
CA ARG A 827 13.05 -22.85 19.15
C ARG A 827 14.21 -23.29 20.06
N LEU A 828 14.97 -24.32 19.67
CA LEU A 828 16.09 -24.79 20.49
C LEU A 828 17.25 -23.79 20.51
N ASP A 829 17.48 -23.11 19.39
CA ASP A 829 18.52 -22.09 19.26
C ASP A 829 18.18 -20.84 20.10
N GLU A 830 16.93 -20.39 20.03
CA GLU A 830 16.43 -19.21 20.73
C GLU A 830 16.20 -19.44 22.24
N TYR A 831 15.83 -20.65 22.67
CA TYR A 831 15.53 -20.93 24.09
C TYR A 831 16.74 -21.49 24.86
N SER A 832 17.94 -21.36 24.32
CA SER A 832 19.17 -21.69 25.05
C SER A 832 20.29 -20.69 24.74
N PRO A 833 20.87 -20.04 25.76
CA PRO A 833 22.11 -19.27 25.59
C PRO A 833 23.35 -20.17 25.54
N PHE A 834 23.19 -21.45 25.87
CA PHE A 834 24.27 -22.44 25.82
C PHE A 834 24.25 -23.20 24.50
N ILE A 835 25.43 -23.54 23.98
CA ILE A 835 25.59 -24.35 22.78
C ILE A 835 25.74 -25.81 23.17
N ASP A 836 24.80 -26.65 22.75
CA ASP A 836 24.88 -28.10 22.82
C ASP A 836 25.54 -28.66 21.54
N ALA A 837 26.52 -29.54 21.70
CA ALA A 837 27.30 -30.08 20.59
C ALA A 837 26.48 -30.91 19.59
N ARG A 838 25.26 -31.34 19.93
CA ARG A 838 24.38 -32.14 19.08
C ARG A 838 23.10 -31.40 18.69
N LEU A 839 22.56 -30.58 19.58
CA LEU A 839 21.23 -29.98 19.43
C LEU A 839 21.25 -28.50 19.02
N GLY A 840 22.42 -27.86 18.94
CA GLY A 840 22.50 -26.42 18.66
C GLY A 840 22.32 -25.59 19.92
N GLY A 841 21.69 -24.43 19.81
CA GLY A 841 21.65 -23.44 20.90
C GLY A 841 22.56 -22.24 20.65
N GLY A 842 22.54 -21.30 21.59
CA GLY A 842 23.47 -20.17 21.64
C GLY A 842 22.85 -18.80 21.31
N ARG A 843 21.58 -18.74 20.89
CA ARG A 843 20.89 -17.47 20.60
C ARG A 843 19.96 -16.99 21.72
N GLY A 844 20.02 -17.63 22.89
CA GLY A 844 19.22 -17.23 24.05
C GLY A 844 19.38 -15.77 24.47
N GLU A 845 20.58 -15.21 24.35
CA GLU A 845 20.82 -13.79 24.63
C GLU A 845 20.17 -12.87 23.59
N ASP A 846 20.26 -13.20 22.29
CA ASP A 846 19.55 -12.44 21.23
C ASP A 846 18.04 -12.49 21.46
N TYR A 847 17.53 -13.65 21.89
CA TYR A 847 16.12 -13.82 22.20
C TYR A 847 15.69 -12.98 23.40
N LEU A 848 16.48 -12.95 24.47
CA LEU A 848 16.17 -12.12 25.64
C LEU A 848 16.39 -10.63 25.37
N ALA A 849 17.33 -10.26 24.50
CA ALA A 849 17.46 -8.89 24.01
C ALA A 849 16.20 -8.43 23.26
N PHE A 850 15.62 -9.30 22.42
CA PHE A 850 14.31 -9.04 21.83
C PHE A 850 13.21 -8.87 22.89
N VAL A 851 13.11 -9.81 23.84
CA VAL A 851 12.05 -9.77 24.87
C VAL A 851 12.15 -8.51 25.74
N ALA A 852 13.35 -8.20 26.24
CA ALA A 852 13.58 -7.10 27.17
C ALA A 852 13.74 -5.73 26.48
N GLY A 853 14.37 -5.69 25.31
CA GLY A 853 14.76 -4.47 24.60
C GLY A 853 13.76 -3.99 23.56
N THR A 854 12.96 -4.90 22.99
CA THR A 854 11.99 -4.56 21.92
C THR A 854 10.56 -4.83 22.36
N LEU A 855 10.26 -6.06 22.80
CA LEU A 855 8.90 -6.46 23.14
C LEU A 855 8.37 -5.78 24.40
N LYS A 856 9.14 -5.79 25.50
CA LYS A 856 8.69 -5.18 26.76
C LYS A 856 8.39 -3.68 26.63
N PRO A 857 9.27 -2.85 26.04
CA PRO A 857 8.97 -1.43 25.81
C PRO A 857 7.71 -1.22 24.96
N TYR A 858 7.50 -2.05 23.94
CA TYR A 858 6.27 -2.00 23.14
C TYR A 858 5.03 -2.27 23.99
N VAL A 859 5.05 -3.31 24.84
CA VAL A 859 3.93 -3.68 25.71
C VAL A 859 3.69 -2.59 26.77
N ASP A 860 4.73 -2.05 27.38
CA ASP A 860 4.63 -0.97 28.37
C ASP A 860 4.06 0.33 27.79
N ALA A 861 4.36 0.61 26.51
CA ALA A 861 3.80 1.75 25.79
C ALA A 861 2.34 1.53 25.35
N SER A 862 1.97 0.27 25.09
CA SER A 862 0.68 -0.08 24.48
C SER A 862 -0.39 -0.49 25.48
N PHE A 863 0.00 -0.90 26.69
CA PHE A 863 -0.91 -1.41 27.72
C PHE A 863 -0.66 -0.77 29.08
N ARG A 864 -1.67 -0.82 29.96
CA ARG A 864 -1.55 -0.30 31.34
C ARG A 864 -0.76 -1.25 32.22
N THR A 865 0.56 -1.26 32.06
CA THR A 865 1.48 -2.11 32.81
C THR A 865 2.02 -1.42 34.06
N LEU A 866 2.49 -2.23 35.01
CA LEU A 866 3.45 -1.87 36.06
C LEU A 866 4.85 -2.23 35.54
N PRO A 867 5.62 -1.27 35.01
CA PRO A 867 6.79 -1.57 34.17
C PRO A 867 8.05 -1.95 34.94
N ASP A 868 8.05 -1.85 36.27
CA ASP A 868 9.22 -2.19 37.10
C ASP A 868 9.44 -3.71 37.21
N ALA A 869 10.67 -4.10 37.52
CA ALA A 869 11.07 -5.50 37.61
C ALA A 869 10.20 -6.30 38.59
N ALA A 870 9.79 -5.73 39.73
CA ALA A 870 9.03 -6.46 40.74
C ALA A 870 7.63 -6.91 40.26
N HIS A 871 7.13 -6.29 39.19
CA HIS A 871 5.83 -6.59 38.58
C HIS A 871 5.95 -7.22 37.18
N THR A 872 7.17 -7.50 36.73
CA THR A 872 7.44 -8.12 35.44
C THR A 872 8.02 -9.51 35.64
N GLY A 873 7.42 -10.51 35.01
CA GLY A 873 7.90 -11.89 35.08
C GLY A 873 8.01 -12.60 33.76
N ILE A 874 8.75 -13.70 33.76
CA ILE A 874 8.99 -14.55 32.61
C ILE A 874 8.69 -16.01 32.96
N PHE A 875 8.05 -16.75 32.05
CA PHE A 875 7.52 -18.07 32.37
C PHE A 875 7.58 -19.01 31.17
N GLY A 876 7.97 -20.27 31.40
CA GLY A 876 7.81 -21.32 30.39
C GLY A 876 7.87 -22.72 30.96
N SER A 877 7.80 -23.72 30.07
CA SER A 877 8.08 -25.12 30.38
C SER A 877 9.24 -25.67 29.56
N SER A 878 9.85 -26.79 29.99
CA SER A 878 10.88 -27.49 29.19
C SER A 878 12.04 -26.55 28.81
N MET A 879 12.27 -26.32 27.51
CA MET A 879 13.24 -25.31 27.03
C MET A 879 12.82 -23.87 27.35
N GLY A 880 11.53 -23.55 27.30
CA GLY A 880 11.01 -22.26 27.76
C GLY A 880 11.32 -22.02 29.25
N ALA A 881 11.25 -23.06 30.08
CA ALA A 881 11.64 -22.99 31.48
C ALA A 881 13.16 -22.81 31.67
N LEU A 882 13.99 -23.38 30.79
CA LEU A 882 15.44 -23.16 30.80
C LEU A 882 15.78 -21.68 30.52
N ILE A 883 15.21 -21.09 29.47
CA ILE A 883 15.46 -19.68 29.13
C ILE A 883 14.84 -18.72 30.16
N SER A 884 13.69 -19.05 30.75
CA SER A 884 13.11 -18.29 31.86
C SER A 884 14.02 -18.29 33.11
N LEU A 885 14.62 -19.44 33.45
CA LEU A 885 15.60 -19.52 34.54
C LEU A 885 16.82 -18.66 34.24
N TYR A 886 17.35 -18.76 33.02
CA TYR A 886 18.49 -17.95 32.62
C TYR A 886 18.20 -16.45 32.70
N ALA A 887 17.05 -16.02 32.14
CA ALA A 887 16.61 -14.64 32.13
C ALA A 887 16.48 -14.05 33.54
N PHE A 888 15.93 -14.82 34.50
CA PHE A 888 15.79 -14.38 35.88
C PHE A 888 17.13 -14.04 36.55
N PHE A 889 18.19 -14.81 36.25
CA PHE A 889 19.53 -14.56 36.80
C PHE A 889 20.36 -13.56 35.99
N ARG A 890 20.04 -13.37 34.70
CA ARG A 890 20.80 -12.51 33.78
C ARG A 890 20.26 -11.10 33.65
N HIS A 891 18.94 -10.95 33.67
CA HIS A 891 18.18 -9.72 33.48
C HIS A 891 17.30 -9.45 34.71
N ASP A 892 17.91 -9.45 35.90
CA ASP A 892 17.22 -9.20 37.17
C ASP A 892 16.78 -7.74 37.35
N ASP A 893 17.28 -6.85 36.49
CA ASP A 893 16.80 -5.49 36.28
C ASP A 893 15.47 -5.43 35.52
N VAL A 894 15.10 -6.51 34.81
CA VAL A 894 13.87 -6.61 34.01
C VAL A 894 12.85 -7.56 34.63
N PHE A 895 13.27 -8.73 35.11
CA PHE A 895 12.38 -9.79 35.59
C PHE A 895 12.53 -10.04 37.10
N GLY A 896 11.56 -9.60 37.89
CA GLY A 896 11.54 -9.79 39.35
C GLY A 896 10.92 -11.10 39.80
N PHE A 897 10.32 -11.87 38.90
CA PHE A 897 9.89 -13.24 39.18
C PHE A 897 9.89 -14.13 37.94
N ALA A 898 10.08 -15.43 38.13
CA ALA A 898 10.08 -16.40 37.03
C ALA A 898 9.41 -17.72 37.39
N GLY A 899 8.79 -18.34 36.39
CA GLY A 899 8.23 -19.69 36.48
C GLY A 899 8.92 -20.66 35.53
N ALA A 900 9.36 -21.79 36.07
CA ALA A 900 10.10 -22.81 35.33
C ALA A 900 9.47 -24.19 35.56
N MET A 901 8.58 -24.60 34.67
CA MET A 901 7.90 -25.88 34.76
C MET A 901 8.66 -26.99 34.03
N SER A 902 8.98 -28.08 34.73
CA SER A 902 9.81 -29.19 34.21
C SER A 902 11.00 -28.71 33.35
N PRO A 903 11.95 -27.92 33.89
CA PRO A 903 13.01 -27.30 33.10
C PRO A 903 13.95 -28.33 32.45
N SER A 904 14.39 -28.04 31.22
CA SER A 904 15.37 -28.86 30.47
C SER A 904 16.81 -28.66 30.99
N LEU A 905 17.05 -29.02 32.25
CA LEU A 905 18.33 -28.78 32.95
C LEU A 905 19.50 -29.61 32.42
N TRP A 906 19.23 -30.68 31.68
CA TRP A 906 20.22 -31.54 31.04
C TRP A 906 20.89 -30.90 29.81
N PHE A 907 20.29 -29.84 29.24
CA PHE A 907 20.76 -29.24 27.98
C PHE A 907 22.20 -28.72 28.09
N ALA A 908 23.00 -28.91 27.03
CA ALA A 908 24.41 -28.54 26.99
C ALA A 908 25.21 -29.07 28.19
N ASP A 909 25.03 -30.36 28.50
CA ASP A 909 25.66 -31.07 29.62
C ASP A 909 25.42 -30.40 31.00
N GLY A 910 24.27 -29.73 31.15
CA GLY A 910 23.89 -29.06 32.39
C GLY A 910 24.57 -27.72 32.62
N ALA A 911 24.88 -26.97 31.54
CA ALA A 911 25.53 -25.66 31.60
C ALA A 911 24.81 -24.61 32.46
N ILE A 912 23.50 -24.77 32.70
CA ILE A 912 22.73 -23.87 33.57
C ILE A 912 23.18 -23.92 35.04
N PHE A 913 23.68 -25.06 35.53
CA PHE A 913 24.13 -25.19 36.93
C PHE A 913 25.34 -24.31 37.26
N PRO A 914 26.48 -24.41 36.54
CA PRO A 914 27.62 -23.53 36.79
C PRO A 914 27.26 -22.05 36.54
N PHE A 915 26.40 -21.75 35.57
CA PHE A 915 25.89 -20.38 35.36
C PHE A 915 25.22 -19.84 36.63
N ILE A 916 24.20 -20.54 37.17
CA ILE A 916 23.50 -20.10 38.39
C ILE A 916 24.43 -20.04 39.61
N GLU A 917 25.40 -20.96 39.72
CA GLU A 917 26.42 -20.93 40.77
C GLU A 917 27.25 -19.64 40.74
N GLU A 918 27.59 -19.17 39.54
CA GLU A 918 28.44 -18.00 39.29
C GLU A 918 27.68 -16.66 39.24
N SER A 919 26.38 -16.67 38.94
CA SER A 919 25.56 -15.46 38.86
C SER A 919 25.40 -14.75 40.21
N GLU A 920 25.11 -13.43 40.15
CA GLU A 920 24.56 -12.72 41.30
C GLU A 920 23.18 -13.29 41.66
N ARG A 921 22.69 -13.02 42.88
CA ARG A 921 21.40 -13.54 43.34
C ARG A 921 20.32 -12.46 43.15
N PRO A 922 19.40 -12.63 42.17
CA PRO A 922 18.26 -11.74 42.01
C PRO A 922 17.44 -11.58 43.29
N VAL A 923 16.83 -10.40 43.45
CA VAL A 923 15.78 -10.19 44.46
C VAL A 923 14.45 -10.46 43.80
N GLY A 924 13.89 -11.65 44.02
CA GLY A 924 12.69 -12.07 43.33
C GLY A 924 12.14 -13.41 43.77
N ARG A 925 11.12 -13.88 43.05
CA ARG A 925 10.44 -15.15 43.32
C ARG A 925 10.63 -16.14 42.19
N LEU A 926 10.86 -17.39 42.55
CA LEU A 926 11.06 -18.45 41.58
C LEU A 926 10.10 -19.61 41.87
N TYR A 927 9.29 -19.98 40.87
CA TYR A 927 8.49 -21.19 40.91
C TYR A 927 9.17 -22.26 40.06
N ILE A 928 9.38 -23.45 40.62
CA ILE A 928 9.97 -24.59 39.94
C ILE A 928 9.12 -25.81 40.20
N ASP A 929 8.85 -26.58 39.17
CA ASP A 929 8.25 -27.89 39.34
C ASP A 929 8.84 -28.96 38.43
N THR A 930 8.44 -30.21 38.69
CA THR A 930 8.69 -31.34 37.81
C THR A 930 7.63 -32.43 38.02
N GLY A 931 7.29 -33.12 36.94
CA GLY A 931 6.41 -34.29 36.96
C GLY A 931 7.21 -35.57 37.22
N THR A 932 6.68 -36.47 38.04
CA THR A 932 7.41 -37.69 38.46
C THR A 932 7.33 -38.85 37.46
N GLU A 933 6.51 -38.77 36.41
CA GLU A 933 6.30 -39.86 35.43
C GLU A 933 7.58 -40.21 34.63
N HIS A 934 8.45 -39.24 34.38
CA HIS A 934 9.70 -39.42 33.60
C HIS A 934 10.84 -40.09 34.36
N GLY A 935 10.64 -40.42 35.63
CA GLY A 935 11.60 -41.16 36.45
C GLY A 935 12.80 -40.35 36.96
N GLU A 936 13.75 -41.05 37.59
CA GLU A 936 14.81 -40.46 38.42
C GLU A 936 15.77 -39.47 37.73
N PRO A 937 16.14 -39.56 36.44
CA PRO A 937 17.10 -38.62 35.86
C PRO A 937 16.64 -37.16 35.88
N SER A 938 15.41 -36.87 35.43
CA SER A 938 14.83 -35.51 35.43
C SER A 938 14.53 -35.01 36.85
N LEU A 939 14.05 -35.91 37.72
CA LEU A 939 13.81 -35.62 39.13
C LEU A 939 15.11 -35.25 39.86
N ALA A 940 16.19 -35.98 39.62
CA ALA A 940 17.49 -35.72 40.24
C ALA A 940 18.05 -34.35 39.85
N GLU A 941 17.92 -33.94 38.58
CA GLU A 941 18.35 -32.62 38.12
C GLU A 941 17.51 -31.49 38.74
N THR A 942 16.19 -31.65 38.77
CA THR A 942 15.31 -30.62 39.35
C THR A 942 15.51 -30.51 40.87
N ARG A 943 15.73 -31.62 41.57
CA ARG A 943 16.11 -31.63 43.00
C ARG A 943 17.49 -30.99 43.22
N ARG A 944 18.46 -31.25 42.35
CA ARG A 944 19.77 -30.58 42.38
C ARG A 944 19.62 -29.07 42.22
N LEU A 945 18.77 -28.60 41.32
CA LEU A 945 18.50 -27.18 41.14
C LEU A 945 17.85 -26.57 42.40
N ARG A 946 16.86 -27.24 42.99
CA ARG A 946 16.26 -26.82 44.27
C ARG A 946 17.33 -26.66 45.35
N ASP A 947 18.18 -27.68 45.52
CA ASP A 947 19.21 -27.67 46.57
C ASP A 947 20.24 -26.56 46.33
N LEU A 948 20.62 -26.31 45.07
CA LEU A 948 21.47 -25.19 44.66
C LEU A 948 20.83 -23.84 45.03
N LEU A 949 19.56 -23.62 44.67
CA LEU A 949 18.85 -22.39 44.94
C LEU A 949 18.66 -22.13 46.44
N GLN A 950 18.35 -23.18 47.21
CA GLN A 950 18.29 -23.10 48.67
C GLN A 950 19.65 -22.74 49.28
N GLY A 951 20.74 -23.34 48.77
CA GLY A 951 22.12 -22.98 49.15
C GLY A 951 22.48 -21.53 48.80
N ARG A 952 21.87 -20.99 47.74
CA ARG A 952 22.00 -19.59 47.31
C ARG A 952 21.09 -18.62 48.07
N GLY A 953 20.31 -19.09 49.06
CA GLY A 953 19.49 -18.26 49.93
C GLY A 953 18.03 -18.11 49.50
N TYR A 954 17.55 -18.87 48.51
CA TYR A 954 16.12 -19.02 48.21
C TYR A 954 15.49 -20.11 49.10
N ALA A 955 15.56 -19.92 50.42
CA ALA A 955 15.21 -20.95 51.41
C ALA A 955 13.85 -20.72 52.09
N THR A 956 13.15 -19.62 51.76
CA THR A 956 11.84 -19.30 52.33
C THR A 956 10.73 -19.65 51.35
N ALA A 957 9.56 -19.98 51.90
CA ALA A 957 8.34 -20.22 51.13
C ALA A 957 7.88 -18.98 50.34
N ASP A 958 8.43 -17.79 50.63
CA ASP A 958 8.14 -16.54 49.94
C ASP A 958 9.08 -16.27 48.76
N THR A 959 10.21 -16.99 48.65
CA THR A 959 11.25 -16.76 47.64
C THR A 959 11.39 -17.89 46.62
N LEU A 960 11.08 -19.13 47.02
CA LEU A 960 11.12 -20.30 46.14
C LEU A 960 9.96 -21.24 46.47
N ARG A 961 9.19 -21.60 45.45
CA ARG A 961 8.21 -22.69 45.52
C ARG A 961 8.68 -23.84 44.63
N TYR A 962 8.91 -24.99 45.25
CA TYR A 962 9.32 -26.22 44.58
C TYR A 962 8.23 -27.27 44.68
N VAL A 963 7.83 -27.85 43.55
CA VAL A 963 6.76 -28.87 43.50
C VAL A 963 7.24 -30.11 42.73
N GLU A 964 7.08 -31.29 43.34
CA GLU A 964 7.15 -32.57 42.64
C GLU A 964 5.72 -33.10 42.53
N ASP A 965 5.20 -33.23 41.30
CA ASP A 965 3.83 -33.66 41.07
C ASP A 965 3.76 -35.17 40.77
N GLU A 966 3.04 -35.89 41.64
CA GLU A 966 3.01 -37.36 41.63
C GLU A 966 2.15 -37.88 40.48
N GLY A 967 2.76 -38.64 39.57
CA GLY A 967 2.11 -39.17 38.37
C GLY A 967 1.94 -38.18 37.22
N ALA A 968 2.37 -36.92 37.35
CA ALA A 968 2.30 -35.94 36.28
C ALA A 968 3.38 -36.16 35.20
N GLY A 969 2.98 -35.98 33.94
CA GLY A 969 3.83 -36.09 32.76
C GLY A 969 4.59 -34.81 32.40
N HIS A 970 5.14 -34.79 31.16
CA HIS A 970 5.86 -33.64 30.58
C HIS A 970 5.16 -33.22 29.30
N ASN A 971 3.97 -32.66 29.47
CA ASN A 971 3.06 -32.22 28.42
C ASN A 971 2.24 -31.02 28.91
N GLU A 972 1.57 -30.37 27.97
CA GLU A 972 0.81 -29.13 28.15
C GLU A 972 -0.31 -29.27 29.17
N ALA A 973 -1.06 -30.38 29.16
CA ALA A 973 -2.11 -30.63 30.15
C ALA A 973 -1.57 -30.71 31.59
N ALA A 974 -0.42 -31.37 31.80
CA ALA A 974 0.21 -31.47 33.11
C ALA A 974 0.78 -30.11 33.58
N TRP A 975 1.24 -29.25 32.67
CA TRP A 975 1.68 -27.89 33.01
C TRP A 975 0.49 -26.98 33.32
N GLY A 976 -0.56 -27.01 32.50
CA GLY A 976 -1.82 -26.28 32.73
C GLY A 976 -2.44 -26.58 34.09
N ALA A 977 -2.48 -27.86 34.49
CA ALA A 977 -3.01 -28.27 35.81
C ALA A 977 -2.28 -27.65 37.01
N ARG A 978 -1.00 -27.28 36.86
CA ARG A 978 -0.17 -26.67 37.92
C ARG A 978 -0.09 -25.15 37.82
N LEU A 979 -0.55 -24.56 36.71
CA LEU A 979 -0.36 -23.14 36.38
C LEU A 979 -0.98 -22.22 37.44
N ALA A 980 -2.21 -22.51 37.88
CA ALA A 980 -2.91 -21.66 38.85
C ALA A 980 -2.10 -21.48 40.16
N ASP A 981 -1.51 -22.57 40.67
CA ASP A 981 -0.70 -22.53 41.89
C ASP A 981 0.63 -21.80 41.70
N ALA A 982 1.23 -21.92 40.52
CA ALA A 982 2.41 -21.18 40.15
C ALA A 982 2.14 -19.67 40.12
N ILE A 983 1.10 -19.25 39.40
CA ILE A 983 0.72 -17.83 39.27
C ILE A 983 0.34 -17.23 40.63
N ARG A 984 -0.42 -17.95 41.47
CA ARG A 984 -0.73 -17.50 42.84
C ARG A 984 0.51 -17.17 43.64
N PHE A 985 1.53 -18.03 43.56
CA PHE A 985 2.80 -17.81 44.26
C PHE A 985 3.59 -16.62 43.66
N LEU A 986 3.69 -16.55 42.33
CA LEU A 986 4.47 -15.54 41.63
C LEU A 986 3.87 -14.12 41.74
N LEU A 987 2.54 -14.01 41.82
CA LEU A 987 1.84 -12.73 41.93
C LEU A 987 1.39 -12.38 43.37
N ALA A 988 1.73 -13.19 44.38
CA ALA A 988 1.39 -12.85 45.76
C ALA A 988 1.91 -11.44 46.16
N PRO A 989 1.24 -10.71 47.06
CA PRO A 989 1.72 -9.41 47.51
C PRO A 989 3.11 -9.53 48.15
N VAL A 990 4.04 -8.64 47.78
CA VAL A 990 5.36 -8.57 48.43
C VAL A 990 5.15 -8.22 49.91
N PRO A 991 5.69 -9.00 50.87
CA PRO A 991 5.60 -8.63 52.28
C PRO A 991 6.32 -7.29 52.50
N VAL A 992 5.58 -6.25 52.88
CA VAL A 992 6.18 -4.97 53.27
C VAL A 992 6.97 -5.22 54.56
N PRO A 993 8.29 -4.99 54.61
CA PRO A 993 9.02 -5.07 55.87
C PRO A 993 8.48 -3.99 56.83
N ALA A 994 8.10 -4.42 58.03
CA ALA A 994 7.62 -3.55 59.11
C ALA A 994 8.69 -2.60 59.64
#